data_AF-A0A0F8U0W9-F1
#
_entry.id   AF-A0A0F8U0W9-F1
#
_cell.length_a   1.000
_cell.length_b   1.000
_cell.length_c   1.000
_cell.angle_alpha   90.00
_cell.angle_beta   90.00
_cell.angle_gamma   90.00
#
_symmetry.space_group_name_H-M   'P 1'
#
loop_
_entity.id
_entity.type
_entity.pdbx_description
1 polymer ?
#
loop_
_entity_poly.entity_id
_entity_poly.type
_entity_poly.pdbx_seq_one_letter_code
_entity_poly.pdbx_strand_id
1 'polypeptide(L)'
;MFFSWALLSMAMASGLAAAEAENHDDLLSFVTLPNVRALKFDVAYRDRERVAPGYWFVAPYGVIDPEVPTHQWKPCQVGPYIYDADGGLVWAGSCMFDNRNIFDFKAANNIDDQPHLSFILQRAFNDDGSDKGYGYVLDQHYQEEYKVPVVNDLGSFNMHEFNVLDGGKSALACLYRSEETDLSTIGRPDERSWIVAGGLLELDTQTGEVLFEWSSYQQVQVDESVKVYPDSRPSDRPGWDYVHVNSADKNAVGDYLLSARFASTIYYISGQDGSIVWRLGGKRSDFALDFTFSKQHHARFVESNGTHHLISFLNNASDEAEQEENVSSALFVQIDTTATPMTATLVKRIERPDGGLTRLRGNVQSLGNGNTFVGWSEWGYQSEHDADGELLMEAKFGSTRFSSYRSYKFPFVGRPATPPDVVASVYGTDATDLSTIFHVSWNGATDIAGWRFYARSSADGVPVLIGNTTKRSFETMFIADGYVDWVSVQAVDQDEQVLGESEVHRTQTPDDWGQAGFQGTEPKPEEPYWRGEEEEEEEEEEEEGRAERQVLKAYEVVRGVGGFLILILGGCTLGGVMYCGCGRGMRAYQAVPDRVYGKGTQSTNLVRDYGFTHLSAGDLLRAEQIRPGSEYGELIRSYIREGQIVPMEITVALLSNAMAAAASEAAAAAAAAAAATSSASDEQEKEEQNVDARAKRFLIDGFPRQLDQAVFFEATVCPSDFTLFLDCPEQVMEARLLKRGETSGRDDDNADSIRKRFRTFVQTSMPVVEAFAGQDKVVSVSAVGGVDEVYARIRGALEGRGVMAV
;
A
#
# COMPACT_ATOMS: atom_id res chain seq x y z
N MET A 1 14.42 12.64 -55.44
CA MET A 1 13.68 11.51 -54.85
C MET A 1 14.41 10.85 -53.66
N PHE A 2 15.26 11.57 -52.92
CA PHE A 2 15.94 11.05 -51.72
C PHE A 2 15.73 11.91 -50.45
N PHE A 3 14.89 12.96 -50.53
CA PHE A 3 14.67 13.91 -49.42
C PHE A 3 13.31 13.76 -48.72
N SER A 4 12.46 12.81 -49.14
CA SER A 4 11.11 12.63 -48.58
C SER A 4 10.98 11.42 -47.63
N TRP A 5 12.04 10.63 -47.45
CA TRP A 5 12.03 9.44 -46.57
C TRP A 5 12.68 9.69 -45.20
N ALA A 6 13.53 10.72 -45.06
CA ALA A 6 14.18 11.04 -43.78
C ALA A 6 13.27 11.84 -42.81
N LEU A 7 12.22 12.51 -43.33
CA LEU A 7 11.27 13.27 -42.51
C LEU A 7 10.15 12.38 -41.93
N LEU A 8 9.86 11.22 -42.52
CA LEU A 8 8.88 10.27 -41.97
C LEU A 8 9.47 9.41 -40.84
N SER A 9 10.78 9.16 -40.85
CA SER A 9 11.46 8.40 -39.79
C SER A 9 11.74 9.23 -38.53
N MET A 10 11.90 10.56 -38.64
CA MET A 10 11.99 11.44 -37.46
C MET A 10 10.63 11.77 -36.83
N ALA A 11 9.52 11.68 -37.57
CA ALA A 11 8.17 11.82 -37.03
C ALA A 11 7.67 10.55 -36.30
N MET A 12 8.19 9.36 -36.66
CA MET A 12 7.91 8.10 -35.96
C MET A 12 8.78 7.90 -34.70
N ALA A 13 9.93 8.57 -34.62
CA ALA A 13 10.80 8.52 -33.44
C ALA A 13 10.41 9.53 -32.34
N SER A 14 9.41 10.38 -32.58
CA SER A 14 8.83 11.31 -31.59
C SER A 14 7.39 10.97 -31.19
N GLY A 15 6.83 9.87 -31.73
CA GLY A 15 5.50 9.34 -31.37
C GLY A 15 5.52 8.01 -30.61
N LEU A 16 6.71 7.52 -30.25
CA LEU A 16 6.93 6.31 -29.44
C LEU A 16 7.95 6.63 -28.33
N ALA A 17 7.75 7.76 -27.65
CA ALA A 17 8.22 7.88 -26.29
C ALA A 17 7.28 7.02 -25.44
N ALA A 18 7.82 5.89 -24.98
CA ALA A 18 7.30 4.98 -23.97
C ALA A 18 5.96 5.40 -23.32
N ALA A 19 4.87 4.76 -23.76
CA ALA A 19 3.96 4.23 -22.76
C ALA A 19 4.71 3.07 -22.11
N GLU A 20 5.52 3.36 -21.08
CA GLU A 20 5.75 2.36 -20.05
C GLU A 20 4.36 1.86 -19.66
N ALA A 21 4.09 0.57 -19.82
CA ALA A 21 2.94 -0.02 -19.17
C ALA A 21 3.13 0.29 -17.68
N GLU A 22 2.38 1.25 -17.13
CA GLU A 22 2.47 1.60 -15.72
C GLU A 22 2.22 0.32 -14.93
N ASN A 23 3.26 -0.18 -14.26
CA ASN A 23 3.09 -1.28 -13.34
C ASN A 23 2.28 -0.76 -12.16
N HIS A 24 1.00 -1.14 -12.06
CA HIS A 24 0.06 -0.69 -11.03
C HIS A 24 0.16 -1.51 -9.73
N ASP A 25 1.21 -2.31 -9.54
CA ASP A 25 1.45 -3.08 -8.32
C ASP A 25 1.54 -2.19 -7.06
N ASP A 26 1.75 -0.88 -7.22
CA ASP A 26 1.80 0.14 -6.17
C ASP A 26 0.42 0.65 -5.71
N LEU A 27 -0.66 0.23 -6.37
CA LEU A 27 -2.03 0.68 -6.13
C LEU A 27 -2.96 -0.48 -5.71
N LEU A 28 -3.97 -0.16 -4.90
CA LEU A 28 -5.08 -1.03 -4.54
C LEU A 28 -6.20 -0.89 -5.58
N SER A 29 -6.85 -2.01 -5.89
CA SER A 29 -8.08 -2.08 -6.67
C SER A 29 -9.12 -2.88 -5.90
N PHE A 30 -10.39 -2.58 -6.17
CA PHE A 30 -11.53 -3.18 -5.47
C PHE A 30 -12.60 -3.55 -6.50
N VAL A 31 -13.34 -4.62 -6.22
CA VAL A 31 -14.48 -5.06 -7.03
C VAL A 31 -15.67 -4.13 -6.81
N THR A 32 -15.92 -3.73 -5.57
CA THR A 32 -17.01 -2.82 -5.19
C THR A 32 -16.73 -1.36 -5.57
N LEU A 33 -15.46 -0.97 -5.67
CA LEU A 33 -15.02 0.37 -6.11
C LEU A 33 -14.06 0.30 -7.32
N PRO A 34 -14.54 -0.12 -8.50
CA PRO A 34 -13.69 -0.43 -9.66
C PRO A 34 -12.98 0.79 -10.26
N ASN A 35 -13.44 2.01 -9.97
CA ASN A 35 -12.85 3.27 -10.44
C ASN A 35 -11.77 3.82 -9.50
N VAL A 36 -11.70 3.35 -8.25
CA VAL A 36 -10.72 3.83 -7.27
C VAL A 36 -9.41 3.09 -7.47
N ARG A 37 -8.31 3.84 -7.50
CA ARG A 37 -6.95 3.28 -7.32
C ARG A 37 -6.30 4.00 -6.15
N ALA A 38 -6.45 3.41 -4.97
CA ALA A 38 -5.86 3.95 -3.75
C ALA A 38 -4.39 3.54 -3.65
N LEU A 39 -3.56 4.34 -2.99
CA LEU A 39 -2.15 4.01 -2.77
C LEU A 39 -1.99 2.89 -1.74
N LYS A 40 -1.05 1.99 -1.99
CA LYS A 40 -0.52 1.08 -0.96
C LYS A 40 0.47 1.82 -0.07
N PHE A 41 0.54 1.41 1.19
CA PHE A 41 1.56 1.85 2.13
C PHE A 41 2.55 0.73 2.43
N ASP A 42 3.82 1.10 2.52
CA ASP A 42 4.84 0.30 3.20
C ASP A 42 4.84 0.74 4.67
N VAL A 43 4.41 -0.11 5.58
CA VAL A 43 4.30 0.19 7.02
C VAL A 43 5.28 -0.66 7.82
N ALA A 44 6.07 -0.01 8.69
CA ALA A 44 6.98 -0.68 9.60
C ALA A 44 6.70 -0.26 11.04
N TYR A 45 6.44 -1.25 11.89
CA TYR A 45 6.26 -1.07 13.33
C TYR A 45 7.51 -1.48 14.08
N ARG A 46 7.98 -0.62 14.99
CA ARG A 46 8.96 -0.96 16.02
C ARG A 46 8.29 -1.42 17.30
N ASP A 47 7.20 -0.74 17.67
CA ASP A 47 6.37 -1.10 18.82
C ASP A 47 4.91 -0.70 18.55
N ARG A 48 4.08 -1.70 18.22
CA ARG A 48 2.69 -1.48 17.80
C ARG A 48 1.75 -1.15 18.96
N GLU A 49 2.04 -1.64 20.16
CA GLU A 49 1.15 -1.46 21.32
C GLU A 49 1.18 -0.02 21.85
N ARG A 50 2.29 0.69 21.60
CA ARG A 50 2.49 2.07 22.06
C ARG A 50 2.05 3.13 21.04
N VAL A 51 1.71 2.72 19.82
CA VAL A 51 1.19 3.61 18.78
C VAL A 51 -0.22 4.04 19.17
N ALA A 52 -0.52 5.33 19.03
CA ALA A 52 -1.82 5.91 19.30
C ALA A 52 -2.90 5.27 18.40
N PRO A 53 -4.14 5.10 18.86
CA PRO A 53 -5.23 4.73 17.97
C PRO A 53 -5.56 5.86 16.99
N GLY A 54 -6.22 5.53 15.88
CA GLY A 54 -6.73 6.51 14.92
C GLY A 54 -6.38 6.18 13.46
N TYR A 55 -6.87 7.02 12.57
CA TYR A 55 -6.75 6.91 11.13
C TYR A 55 -5.79 7.95 10.58
N TRP A 56 -5.18 7.66 9.43
CA TRP A 56 -4.32 8.58 8.70
C TRP A 56 -5.12 9.36 7.66
N PHE A 57 -4.94 10.67 7.66
CA PHE A 57 -5.55 11.62 6.72
C PHE A 57 -4.46 12.11 5.79
N VAL A 58 -4.55 11.71 4.52
CA VAL A 58 -3.57 12.04 3.49
C VAL A 58 -4.30 12.49 2.22
N ALA A 59 -3.65 13.36 1.46
CA ALA A 59 -4.17 13.81 0.18
C ALA A 59 -3.08 13.67 -0.89
N PRO A 60 -2.97 12.50 -1.54
CA PRO A 60 -1.97 12.26 -2.56
C PRO A 60 -2.18 13.16 -3.77
N TYR A 61 -1.09 13.67 -4.33
CA TYR A 61 -1.04 14.35 -5.62
C TYR A 61 0.22 13.93 -6.38
N GLY A 62 0.14 13.98 -7.72
CA GLY A 62 1.31 13.75 -8.59
C GLY A 62 2.06 15.05 -8.90
N VAL A 63 1.32 16.09 -9.29
CA VAL A 63 1.84 17.44 -9.54
C VAL A 63 1.07 18.44 -8.70
N ILE A 64 1.75 19.49 -8.22
CA ILE A 64 1.12 20.44 -7.29
C ILE A 64 0.22 21.45 -7.99
N ASP A 65 0.46 21.75 -9.26
CA ASP A 65 -0.36 22.70 -10.03
C ASP A 65 -1.61 22.01 -10.60
N PRO A 66 -2.70 22.76 -10.82
CA PRO A 66 -3.89 22.22 -11.47
C PRO A 66 -3.54 21.62 -12.85
N GLU A 67 -4.00 20.40 -13.12
CA GLU A 67 -3.77 19.74 -14.41
C GLU A 67 -4.90 20.04 -15.42
N VAL A 68 -4.55 20.11 -16.71
CA VAL A 68 -5.55 20.18 -17.80
C VAL A 68 -6.50 18.98 -17.74
N PRO A 69 -7.82 19.15 -17.99
CA PRO A 69 -8.79 18.05 -17.97
C PRO A 69 -8.41 16.86 -18.87
N THR A 70 -7.67 17.10 -19.96
CA THR A 70 -7.23 16.05 -20.91
C THR A 70 -6.08 15.18 -20.39
N HIS A 71 -5.38 15.57 -19.32
CA HIS A 71 -4.38 14.73 -18.64
C HIS A 71 -4.95 13.95 -17.45
N GLN A 72 -6.24 14.15 -17.12
CA GLN A 72 -6.88 13.59 -15.92
C GLN A 72 -7.38 12.14 -16.07
N TRP A 73 -6.97 11.37 -17.09
CA TRP A 73 -7.30 9.94 -17.11
C TRP A 73 -6.37 9.16 -16.16
N LYS A 74 -6.57 9.40 -14.87
CA LYS A 74 -6.01 8.65 -13.74
C LYS A 74 -7.20 8.24 -12.87
N PRO A 75 -7.46 6.94 -12.68
CA PRO A 75 -8.63 6.44 -11.96
C PRO A 75 -8.60 6.83 -10.47
N CYS A 76 -9.21 7.95 -10.10
CA CYS A 76 -9.42 8.41 -8.73
C CYS A 76 -8.24 8.07 -7.79
N GLN A 77 -7.09 8.71 -8.06
CA GLN A 77 -5.79 8.55 -7.37
C GLN A 77 -5.39 9.80 -6.58
N VAL A 78 -5.93 10.96 -6.94
CA VAL A 78 -5.58 12.27 -6.39
C VAL A 78 -6.76 12.83 -5.61
N GLY A 79 -6.49 13.39 -4.44
CA GLY A 79 -7.54 13.91 -3.55
C GLY A 79 -7.44 13.28 -2.17
N PRO A 80 -8.49 13.33 -1.35
CA PRO A 80 -8.40 13.01 0.07
C PRO A 80 -8.71 11.52 0.31
N TYR A 81 -7.91 10.91 1.18
CA TYR A 81 -8.06 9.50 1.57
C TYR A 81 -7.86 9.33 3.06
N ILE A 82 -8.67 8.45 3.64
CA ILE A 82 -8.50 7.98 5.01
C ILE A 82 -7.98 6.55 4.96
N TYR A 83 -6.94 6.28 5.74
CA TYR A 83 -6.36 4.94 5.90
C TYR A 83 -6.37 4.53 7.37
N ASP A 84 -6.47 3.23 7.63
CA ASP A 84 -6.25 2.69 8.96
C ASP A 84 -4.76 2.66 9.31
N ALA A 85 -4.44 2.20 10.53
CA ALA A 85 -3.08 2.14 11.03
C ALA A 85 -2.18 1.15 10.27
N ASP A 86 -2.74 0.25 9.47
CA ASP A 86 -1.98 -0.71 8.65
C ASP A 86 -1.86 -0.27 7.19
N GLY A 87 -2.32 0.94 6.87
CA GLY A 87 -2.36 1.42 5.48
C GLY A 87 -3.45 0.78 4.64
N GLY A 88 -4.44 0.14 5.28
CA GLY A 88 -5.68 -0.30 4.65
C GLY A 88 -6.57 0.89 4.33
N LEU A 89 -7.15 0.90 3.14
CA LEU A 89 -8.10 1.95 2.75
C LEU A 89 -9.30 1.96 3.71
N VAL A 90 -9.77 3.14 4.09
CA VAL A 90 -11.01 3.33 4.85
C VAL A 90 -11.98 4.18 4.05
N TRP A 91 -11.50 5.28 3.47
CA TRP A 91 -12.31 6.17 2.64
C TRP A 91 -11.50 6.71 1.46
N ALA A 92 -12.11 6.71 0.27
CA ALA A 92 -11.62 7.38 -0.91
C ALA A 92 -12.59 8.50 -1.33
N GLY A 93 -12.16 9.75 -1.20
CA GLY A 93 -12.92 10.94 -1.60
C GLY A 93 -12.48 11.56 -2.92
N SER A 94 -11.45 11.02 -3.57
CA SER A 94 -10.86 11.58 -4.81
C SER A 94 -11.86 11.81 -5.93
N CYS A 95 -12.74 10.85 -6.21
CA CYS A 95 -13.78 11.00 -7.24
C CYS A 95 -14.81 12.08 -6.89
N MET A 96 -15.01 12.40 -5.61
CA MET A 96 -15.98 13.42 -5.18
C MET A 96 -15.55 14.84 -5.54
N PHE A 97 -14.25 15.03 -5.79
CA PHE A 97 -13.64 16.33 -6.07
C PHE A 97 -12.92 16.35 -7.41
N ASP A 98 -13.43 15.62 -8.40
CA ASP A 98 -12.90 15.58 -9.78
C ASP A 98 -11.40 15.25 -9.85
N ASN A 99 -10.89 14.43 -8.92
CA ASN A 99 -9.47 14.08 -8.83
C ASN A 99 -8.55 15.33 -8.74
N ARG A 100 -9.06 16.43 -8.16
CA ARG A 100 -8.31 17.67 -7.92
C ARG A 100 -7.41 17.51 -6.71
N ASN A 101 -6.31 18.26 -6.71
CA ASN A 101 -5.43 18.34 -5.56
C ASN A 101 -6.19 18.88 -4.35
N ILE A 102 -6.00 18.18 -3.24
CA ILE A 102 -6.47 18.58 -1.94
C ILE A 102 -5.26 18.76 -1.03
N PHE A 103 -5.31 19.79 -0.19
CA PHE A 103 -4.25 20.12 0.76
C PHE A 103 -4.82 20.23 2.18
N ASP A 104 -3.95 20.08 3.17
CA ASP A 104 -4.29 20.27 4.59
C ASP A 104 -5.49 19.43 5.08
N PHE A 105 -5.61 18.19 4.57
CA PHE A 105 -6.71 17.28 4.88
C PHE A 105 -6.57 16.65 6.28
N LYS A 106 -7.52 16.93 7.16
CA LYS A 106 -7.52 16.53 8.57
C LYS A 106 -8.94 16.42 9.13
N ALA A 107 -9.08 15.74 10.26
CA ALA A 107 -10.30 15.82 11.06
C ALA A 107 -10.35 17.17 11.82
N ALA A 108 -11.53 17.75 11.94
CA ALA A 108 -11.81 18.98 12.68
C ALA A 108 -12.76 18.66 13.84
N ASN A 109 -12.21 18.23 14.96
CA ASN A 109 -12.97 17.81 16.15
C ASN A 109 -13.32 18.98 17.09
N ASN A 110 -13.27 20.22 16.59
CA ASN A 110 -13.40 21.45 17.37
C ASN A 110 -14.53 22.37 16.89
N ILE A 111 -15.37 21.95 15.94
CA ILE A 111 -16.50 22.74 15.43
C ILE A 111 -17.70 22.62 16.38
N ASP A 112 -17.97 21.40 16.85
CA ASP A 112 -19.01 21.03 17.80
C ASP A 112 -18.70 19.65 18.43
N ASP A 113 -19.72 18.94 18.92
CA ASP A 113 -19.59 17.59 19.49
C ASP A 113 -19.56 16.47 18.43
N GLN A 114 -19.51 16.79 17.12
CA GLN A 114 -19.49 15.82 16.03
C GLN A 114 -18.16 15.87 15.24
N PRO A 115 -17.68 14.72 14.75
CA PRO A 115 -16.46 14.70 13.95
C PRO A 115 -16.72 15.30 12.57
N HIS A 116 -15.84 16.22 12.16
CA HIS A 116 -15.85 16.84 10.85
C HIS A 116 -14.55 16.56 10.10
N LEU A 117 -14.54 16.77 8.80
CA LEU A 117 -13.34 16.77 7.96
C LEU A 117 -13.10 18.16 7.41
N SER A 118 -11.85 18.60 7.39
CA SER A 118 -11.44 19.91 6.88
C SER A 118 -10.31 19.75 5.88
N PHE A 119 -10.36 20.49 4.78
CA PHE A 119 -9.31 20.51 3.76
C PHE A 119 -9.41 21.72 2.83
N ILE A 120 -8.39 21.90 1.99
CA ILE A 120 -8.37 22.91 0.93
C ILE A 120 -8.56 22.21 -0.41
N LEU A 121 -9.58 22.61 -1.17
CA LEU A 121 -9.74 22.21 -2.57
C LEU A 121 -9.00 23.22 -3.47
N GLN A 122 -7.97 22.75 -4.18
CA GLN A 122 -7.24 23.59 -5.13
C GLN A 122 -8.14 24.01 -6.27
N ARG A 123 -8.07 25.28 -6.73
CA ARG A 123 -8.73 25.77 -7.96
C ARG A 123 -8.58 24.83 -9.16
N ALA A 124 -9.59 24.81 -10.04
CA ALA A 124 -9.49 24.11 -11.31
C ALA A 124 -8.44 24.75 -12.24
N PHE A 125 -8.08 24.04 -13.30
CA PHE A 125 -7.16 24.52 -14.33
C PHE A 125 -7.66 25.75 -15.10
N ASN A 126 -8.98 25.97 -15.17
CA ASN A 126 -9.58 26.98 -16.06
C ASN A 126 -9.23 28.44 -15.69
N ASP A 127 -9.09 29.25 -16.75
CA ASP A 127 -8.35 30.53 -16.79
C ASP A 127 -9.24 31.80 -16.69
N ASP A 128 -10.54 31.66 -16.40
CA ASP A 128 -11.41 32.85 -16.25
C ASP A 128 -11.32 33.49 -14.85
N GLY A 129 -10.57 32.87 -13.93
CA GLY A 129 -10.37 33.33 -12.57
C GLY A 129 -11.60 33.21 -11.66
N SER A 130 -12.67 32.54 -12.12
CA SER A 130 -13.91 32.37 -11.35
C SER A 130 -13.77 31.34 -10.23
N ASP A 131 -13.02 30.26 -10.46
CA ASP A 131 -12.68 29.28 -9.43
C ASP A 131 -11.35 29.63 -8.76
N LYS A 132 -11.46 30.11 -7.51
CA LYS A 132 -10.30 30.43 -6.67
C LYS A 132 -9.89 29.27 -5.76
N GLY A 133 -10.60 28.15 -5.75
CA GLY A 133 -10.50 27.14 -4.71
C GLY A 133 -11.23 27.55 -3.42
N TYR A 134 -11.31 26.61 -2.47
CA TYR A 134 -12.13 26.76 -1.26
C TYR A 134 -11.52 26.02 -0.07
N GLY A 135 -11.75 26.53 1.13
CA GLY A 135 -11.64 25.74 2.36
C GLY A 135 -12.94 24.96 2.58
N TYR A 136 -12.88 23.64 2.70
CA TYR A 136 -14.04 22.76 2.80
C TYR A 136 -14.18 22.20 4.20
N VAL A 137 -15.43 22.07 4.66
CA VAL A 137 -15.80 21.28 5.83
C VAL A 137 -16.86 20.26 5.44
N LEU A 138 -16.59 18.99 5.72
CA LEU A 138 -17.55 17.90 5.58
C LEU A 138 -17.98 17.40 6.95
N ASP A 139 -19.21 16.90 7.04
CA ASP A 139 -19.70 16.18 8.21
C ASP A 139 -19.17 14.73 8.25
N GLN A 140 -19.55 14.00 9.30
CA GLN A 140 -19.20 12.58 9.47
C GLN A 140 -19.82 11.64 8.41
N HIS A 141 -20.78 12.12 7.61
CA HIS A 141 -21.40 11.40 6.50
C HIS A 141 -20.79 11.76 5.14
N TYR A 142 -19.67 12.49 5.16
CA TYR A 142 -18.93 12.96 4.00
C TYR A 142 -19.72 13.95 3.12
N GLN A 143 -20.72 14.63 3.68
CA GLN A 143 -21.50 15.65 2.98
C GLN A 143 -20.92 17.05 3.23
N GLU A 144 -21.04 17.93 2.23
CA GLU A 144 -20.63 19.34 2.37
C GLU A 144 -21.50 20.03 3.43
N GLU A 145 -20.92 20.37 4.58
CA GLU A 145 -21.56 21.20 5.60
C GLU A 145 -21.47 22.67 5.18
N TYR A 146 -20.26 23.11 4.80
CA TYR A 146 -20.01 24.40 4.17
C TYR A 146 -18.66 24.43 3.45
N LYS A 147 -18.48 25.42 2.58
CA LYS A 147 -17.20 25.78 1.99
C LYS A 147 -16.95 27.28 2.05
N VAL A 148 -15.74 27.65 2.42
CA VAL A 148 -15.26 29.01 2.62
C VAL A 148 -14.61 29.50 1.32
N PRO A 149 -15.19 30.49 0.62
CA PRO A 149 -14.57 31.08 -0.55
C PRO A 149 -13.54 32.15 -0.16
N VAL A 150 -12.72 32.53 -1.13
CA VAL A 150 -11.93 33.77 -1.06
C VAL A 150 -12.76 34.92 -1.64
N VAL A 151 -13.28 35.80 -0.79
CA VAL A 151 -14.14 36.93 -1.20
C VAL A 151 -13.38 38.23 -1.49
N ASN A 152 -12.10 38.32 -1.12
CA ASN A 152 -11.26 39.50 -1.32
C ASN A 152 -10.54 39.48 -2.69
N ASP A 153 -9.57 40.37 -2.84
CA ASP A 153 -8.80 40.61 -4.07
C ASP A 153 -7.75 39.51 -4.37
N LEU A 154 -7.63 38.49 -3.52
CA LEU A 154 -6.66 37.42 -3.71
C LEU A 154 -6.99 36.55 -4.92
N GLY A 155 -5.95 36.03 -5.58
CA GLY A 155 -6.07 35.23 -6.81
C GLY A 155 -6.54 33.79 -6.58
N SER A 156 -6.35 33.24 -5.39
CA SER A 156 -6.73 31.87 -5.03
C SER A 156 -6.78 31.65 -3.51
N PHE A 157 -7.56 30.68 -3.06
CA PHE A 157 -7.45 30.08 -1.74
C PHE A 157 -6.09 29.41 -1.63
N ASN A 158 -5.28 29.87 -0.68
CA ASN A 158 -3.91 29.41 -0.57
C ASN A 158 -3.85 27.96 -0.05
N MET A 159 -2.96 27.15 -0.62
CA MET A 159 -2.82 25.73 -0.30
C MET A 159 -2.19 25.40 1.07
N HIS A 160 -1.58 26.37 1.74
CA HIS A 160 -0.69 26.09 2.88
C HIS A 160 -1.43 25.95 4.21
N GLU A 161 -2.57 26.62 4.38
CA GLU A 161 -3.26 26.67 5.66
C GLU A 161 -4.76 26.84 5.49
N PHE A 162 -5.50 25.93 6.14
CA PHE A 162 -6.90 26.11 6.48
C PHE A 162 -7.10 25.52 7.88
N ASN A 163 -7.03 26.38 8.89
CA ASN A 163 -7.16 25.99 10.29
C ASN A 163 -8.48 26.50 10.86
N VAL A 164 -9.50 25.64 10.90
CA VAL A 164 -10.78 25.95 11.54
C VAL A 164 -10.58 26.08 13.05
N LEU A 165 -10.92 27.24 13.59
CA LEU A 165 -10.73 27.55 15.01
C LEU A 165 -11.88 26.99 15.87
N ASP A 166 -11.64 26.93 17.17
CA ASP A 166 -12.60 26.36 18.13
C ASP A 166 -13.99 27.00 18.04
N GLY A 167 -15.00 26.16 17.98
CA GLY A 167 -16.40 26.52 17.74
C GLY A 167 -16.76 26.71 16.26
N GLY A 168 -15.82 26.52 15.34
CA GLY A 168 -16.09 26.42 13.89
C GLY A 168 -16.53 27.70 13.18
N LYS A 169 -16.57 28.85 13.87
CA LYS A 169 -17.09 30.12 13.33
C LYS A 169 -16.08 30.91 12.49
N SER A 170 -14.80 30.71 12.74
CA SER A 170 -13.73 31.32 11.97
C SER A 170 -12.63 30.32 11.63
N ALA A 171 -11.87 30.62 10.59
CA ALA A 171 -10.75 29.81 10.16
C ALA A 171 -9.57 30.69 9.73
N LEU A 172 -8.35 30.19 9.96
CA LEU A 172 -7.14 30.85 9.46
C LEU A 172 -6.79 30.35 8.07
N ALA A 173 -6.33 31.25 7.22
CA ALA A 173 -5.79 30.95 5.90
C ALA A 173 -4.55 31.81 5.60
N CYS A 174 -3.70 31.35 4.69
CA CYS A 174 -2.56 32.16 4.22
C CYS A 174 -2.99 33.14 3.11
N LEU A 175 -2.38 34.34 3.10
CA LEU A 175 -2.53 35.30 2.00
C LEU A 175 -1.22 35.49 1.25
N TYR A 176 -1.34 35.72 -0.06
CA TYR A 176 -0.24 36.02 -0.97
C TYR A 176 -0.67 37.14 -1.92
N ARG A 177 -0.04 38.31 -1.85
CA ARG A 177 -0.37 39.49 -2.66
C ARG A 177 0.88 40.11 -3.28
N SER A 178 0.82 40.43 -4.58
CA SER A 178 1.93 41.11 -5.26
C SER A 178 1.96 42.60 -4.92
N GLU A 179 3.08 43.07 -4.38
CA GLU A 179 3.31 44.45 -3.97
C GLU A 179 4.61 44.99 -4.57
N GLU A 180 4.70 46.30 -4.74
CA GLU A 180 5.93 46.97 -5.19
C GLU A 180 6.69 47.58 -4.00
N THR A 181 8.00 47.36 -3.95
CA THR A 181 8.89 47.90 -2.91
C THR A 181 10.14 48.52 -3.52
N ASP A 182 10.75 49.48 -2.83
CA ASP A 182 12.11 49.92 -3.14
C ASP A 182 13.15 48.92 -2.62
N LEU A 183 14.36 48.97 -3.17
CA LEU A 183 15.46 48.07 -2.82
C LEU A 183 16.50 48.73 -1.89
N SER A 184 16.10 49.71 -1.09
CA SER A 184 17.00 50.42 -0.17
C SER A 184 17.67 49.51 0.85
N THR A 185 16.95 48.52 1.37
CA THR A 185 17.43 47.56 2.38
C THR A 185 18.55 46.66 1.88
N ILE A 186 18.66 46.48 0.56
CA ILE A 186 19.73 45.73 -0.09
C ILE A 186 20.72 46.64 -0.83
N GLY A 187 20.74 47.94 -0.50
CA GLY A 187 21.72 48.92 -0.96
C GLY A 187 21.44 49.55 -2.33
N ARG A 188 20.22 49.42 -2.87
CA ARG A 188 19.81 49.97 -4.17
C ARG A 188 18.54 50.84 -4.05
N PRO A 189 18.60 51.99 -3.36
CA PRO A 189 17.41 52.80 -3.05
C PRO A 189 16.71 53.40 -4.27
N ASP A 190 17.40 53.51 -5.41
CA ASP A 190 16.84 54.06 -6.65
C ASP A 190 16.16 53.00 -7.54
N GLU A 191 16.21 51.72 -7.15
CA GLU A 191 15.57 50.61 -7.85
C GLU A 191 14.32 50.13 -7.12
N ARG A 192 13.35 49.62 -7.89
CA ARG A 192 12.12 49.01 -7.38
C ARG A 192 11.95 47.60 -7.93
N SER A 193 11.28 46.74 -7.18
CA SER A 193 10.94 45.38 -7.59
C SER A 193 9.54 45.02 -7.12
N TRP A 194 8.89 44.10 -7.82
CA TRP A 194 7.75 43.38 -7.29
C TRP A 194 8.22 42.33 -6.28
N ILE A 195 7.42 42.16 -5.23
CA ILE A 195 7.51 41.09 -4.24
C ILE A 195 6.14 40.45 -4.05
N VAL A 196 6.13 39.21 -3.59
CA VAL A 196 4.94 38.53 -3.12
C VAL A 196 4.92 38.66 -1.59
N ALA A 197 4.07 39.53 -1.08
CA ALA A 197 3.81 39.68 0.34
C ALA A 197 2.99 38.48 0.83
N GLY A 198 3.53 37.78 1.84
CA GLY A 198 2.88 36.68 2.51
C GLY A 198 2.24 37.13 3.82
N GLY A 199 1.20 36.46 4.27
CA GLY A 199 0.55 36.80 5.54
C GLY A 199 -0.56 35.84 5.93
N LEU A 200 -1.46 36.28 6.79
CA LEU A 200 -2.59 35.48 7.29
C LEU A 200 -3.91 36.24 7.24
N LEU A 201 -4.98 35.48 7.05
CA LEU A 201 -6.37 35.92 7.17
C LEU A 201 -7.04 35.12 8.29
N GLU A 202 -7.89 35.79 9.06
CA GLU A 202 -8.99 35.13 9.77
C GLU A 202 -10.27 35.36 8.97
N LEU A 203 -10.93 34.28 8.60
CA LEU A 203 -12.14 34.28 7.78
C LEU A 203 -13.33 33.82 8.61
N ASP A 204 -14.48 34.45 8.45
CA ASP A 204 -15.76 33.89 8.87
C ASP A 204 -16.08 32.65 8.00
N THR A 205 -16.33 31.51 8.62
CA THR A 205 -16.50 30.22 7.89
C THR A 205 -17.82 30.13 7.13
N GLN A 206 -18.83 30.93 7.50
CA GLN A 206 -20.14 30.90 6.84
C GLN A 206 -20.17 31.79 5.60
N THR A 207 -19.48 32.93 5.64
CA THR A 207 -19.57 33.99 4.63
C THR A 207 -18.29 34.17 3.82
N GLY A 208 -17.14 33.74 4.36
CA GLY A 208 -15.82 34.07 3.83
C GLY A 208 -15.37 35.50 4.11
N GLU A 209 -16.11 36.29 4.91
CA GLU A 209 -15.71 37.65 5.28
C GLU A 209 -14.36 37.65 6.01
N VAL A 210 -13.50 38.60 5.66
CA VAL A 210 -12.19 38.78 6.32
C VAL A 210 -12.40 39.50 7.65
N LEU A 211 -12.23 38.78 8.76
CA LEU A 211 -12.33 39.29 10.12
C LEU A 211 -11.04 39.96 10.58
N PHE A 212 -9.90 39.45 10.11
CA PHE A 212 -8.58 39.99 10.36
C PHE A 212 -7.65 39.71 9.18
N GLU A 213 -6.79 40.66 8.84
CA GLU A 213 -5.77 40.52 7.80
C GLU A 213 -4.44 41.08 8.31
N TRP A 214 -3.38 40.28 8.18
CA TRP A 214 -2.01 40.74 8.42
C TRP A 214 -1.13 40.40 7.23
N SER A 215 -0.33 41.36 6.78
CA SER A 215 0.59 41.22 5.65
C SER A 215 2.02 41.55 6.04
N SER A 216 2.99 40.79 5.50
CA SER A 216 4.41 41.06 5.68
C SER A 216 4.86 42.37 5.01
N TYR A 217 4.07 42.91 4.07
CA TYR A 217 4.39 44.16 3.39
C TYR A 217 4.60 45.30 4.38
N GLN A 218 5.72 46.02 4.26
CA GLN A 218 6.17 47.10 5.16
C GLN A 218 6.49 46.69 6.61
N GLN A 219 6.28 45.42 6.99
CA GLN A 219 6.57 44.90 8.32
C GLN A 219 7.80 43.99 8.37
N VAL A 220 8.01 43.22 7.31
CA VAL A 220 9.18 42.36 7.11
C VAL A 220 9.97 42.88 5.92
N GLN A 221 11.24 43.19 6.14
CA GLN A 221 12.11 43.79 5.13
C GLN A 221 12.65 42.74 4.14
N VAL A 222 12.91 43.15 2.90
CA VAL A 222 13.39 42.25 1.84
C VAL A 222 14.73 41.59 2.19
N ASP A 223 15.61 42.29 2.91
CA ASP A 223 16.92 41.77 3.32
C ASP A 223 16.84 40.70 4.43
N GLU A 224 15.67 40.53 5.07
CA GLU A 224 15.40 39.41 6.00
C GLU A 224 15.27 38.08 5.25
N SER A 225 14.91 38.13 3.95
CA SER A 225 14.79 36.93 3.12
C SER A 225 16.15 36.23 2.94
N VAL A 226 16.14 34.90 2.96
CA VAL A 226 17.27 34.06 2.57
C VAL A 226 17.27 33.75 1.07
N LYS A 227 16.28 34.27 0.31
CA LYS A 227 16.16 34.09 -1.15
C LYS A 227 16.36 35.37 -1.96
N VAL A 228 16.56 36.50 -1.29
CA VAL A 228 16.89 37.77 -1.93
C VAL A 228 18.27 38.22 -1.48
N TYR A 229 19.14 38.53 -2.45
CA TYR A 229 20.53 38.91 -2.26
C TYR A 229 20.78 40.32 -2.81
N PRO A 230 21.88 40.99 -2.42
CA PRO A 230 22.20 42.34 -2.91
C PRO A 230 22.24 42.47 -4.43
N ASP A 231 22.62 41.41 -5.14
CA ASP A 231 22.72 41.34 -6.61
C ASP A 231 21.47 40.76 -7.30
N SER A 232 20.41 40.42 -6.56
CA SER A 232 19.15 39.93 -7.13
C SER A 232 18.54 40.97 -8.09
N ARG A 233 18.36 40.60 -9.35
CA ARG A 233 17.76 41.51 -10.35
C ARG A 233 16.29 41.78 -10.05
N PRO A 234 15.81 43.03 -10.14
CA PRO A 234 14.41 43.36 -9.96
C PRO A 234 13.49 42.41 -10.74
N SER A 235 12.39 42.03 -10.11
CA SER A 235 11.40 41.10 -10.65
C SER A 235 10.15 41.86 -11.11
N ASP A 236 9.57 41.40 -12.22
CA ASP A 236 8.21 41.77 -12.64
C ASP A 236 7.17 40.99 -11.83
N ARG A 237 5.87 41.32 -12.01
CA ARG A 237 4.79 40.55 -11.38
C ARG A 237 4.88 39.05 -11.73
N PRO A 238 4.69 38.13 -10.76
CA PRO A 238 4.17 38.36 -9.41
C PRO A 238 5.18 38.91 -8.38
N GLY A 239 6.47 38.97 -8.70
CA GLY A 239 7.53 39.42 -7.81
C GLY A 239 8.28 38.30 -7.11
N TRP A 240 9.31 38.64 -6.33
CA TRP A 240 10.01 37.66 -5.50
C TRP A 240 9.11 37.17 -4.36
N ASP A 241 8.97 35.86 -4.24
CA ASP A 241 8.48 35.26 -2.99
C ASP A 241 9.59 35.35 -1.95
N TYR A 242 9.53 36.37 -1.09
CA TYR A 242 10.63 36.71 -0.18
C TYR A 242 10.41 36.16 1.24
N VAL A 243 9.17 35.88 1.63
CA VAL A 243 8.82 35.35 2.97
C VAL A 243 8.31 33.92 2.93
N HIS A 244 7.50 33.56 1.92
CA HIS A 244 6.86 32.25 1.78
C HIS A 244 6.20 31.73 3.07
N VAL A 245 5.05 32.30 3.40
CA VAL A 245 4.27 31.94 4.58
C VAL A 245 3.58 30.59 4.38
N ASN A 246 3.78 29.65 5.31
CA ASN A 246 3.31 28.26 5.13
C ASN A 246 2.43 27.71 6.25
N SER A 247 2.24 28.47 7.34
CA SER A 247 1.33 28.10 8.42
C SER A 247 1.01 29.29 9.30
N ALA A 248 -0.19 29.28 9.86
CA ALA A 248 -0.67 30.26 10.82
C ALA A 248 -1.46 29.57 11.92
N ASP A 249 -1.31 30.06 13.15
CA ASP A 249 -2.03 29.57 14.33
C ASP A 249 -2.46 30.73 15.23
N LYS A 250 -3.44 30.52 16.10
CA LYS A 250 -3.98 31.56 16.99
C LYS A 250 -4.09 31.03 18.41
N ASN A 251 -3.66 31.82 19.38
CA ASN A 251 -3.80 31.47 20.79
C ASN A 251 -5.12 31.98 21.39
N ALA A 252 -5.41 31.56 22.63
CA ALA A 252 -6.65 31.90 23.31
C ALA A 252 -6.83 33.40 23.64
N VAL A 253 -5.74 34.20 23.63
CA VAL A 253 -5.82 35.66 23.84
C VAL A 253 -6.00 36.44 22.54
N GLY A 254 -5.97 35.75 21.40
CA GLY A 254 -6.26 36.28 20.08
C GLY A 254 -5.03 36.69 19.26
N ASP A 255 -3.82 36.41 19.74
CA ASP A 255 -2.57 36.67 19.02
C ASP A 255 -2.22 35.51 18.09
N TYR A 256 -1.43 35.81 17.06
CA TYR A 256 -1.12 34.88 15.97
C TYR A 256 0.34 34.43 15.97
N LEU A 257 0.54 33.17 15.57
CA LEU A 257 1.83 32.62 15.20
C LEU A 257 1.86 32.44 13.68
N LEU A 258 2.95 32.87 13.03
CA LEU A 258 3.10 32.79 11.58
C LEU A 258 4.47 32.22 11.21
N SER A 259 4.52 31.17 10.40
CA SER A 259 5.77 30.61 9.90
C SER A 259 6.07 31.11 8.50
N ALA A 260 7.27 31.67 8.30
CA ALA A 260 7.79 32.12 7.01
C ALA A 260 9.05 31.34 6.62
N ARG A 261 8.93 30.49 5.59
CA ARG A 261 9.99 29.60 5.12
C ARG A 261 11.21 30.37 4.62
N PHE A 262 11.01 31.39 3.79
CA PHE A 262 12.10 32.13 3.15
C PHE A 262 12.66 33.26 4.00
N ALA A 263 12.14 33.47 5.21
CA ALA A 263 12.85 34.22 6.24
C ALA A 263 13.54 33.30 7.26
N SER A 264 13.31 31.98 7.21
CA SER A 264 13.66 31.03 8.29
C SER A 264 13.26 31.57 9.67
N THR A 265 12.09 32.21 9.74
CA THR A 265 11.63 32.96 10.92
C THR A 265 10.17 32.61 11.23
N ILE A 266 9.89 32.43 12.53
CA ILE A 266 8.53 32.36 13.07
C ILE A 266 8.22 33.69 13.75
N TYR A 267 7.07 34.27 13.43
CA TYR A 267 6.61 35.56 13.95
C TYR A 267 5.47 35.37 14.95
N TYR A 268 5.51 36.12 16.04
CA TYR A 268 4.36 36.32 16.91
C TYR A 268 3.78 37.71 16.69
N ILE A 269 2.50 37.76 16.36
CA ILE A 269 1.81 38.95 15.87
C ILE A 269 0.66 39.25 16.82
N SER A 270 0.62 40.49 17.30
CA SER A 270 -0.46 41.02 18.13
C SER A 270 -1.77 41.00 17.36
N GLY A 271 -2.79 40.36 17.92
CA GLY A 271 -4.13 40.35 17.33
C GLY A 271 -4.89 41.67 17.49
N GLN A 272 -4.36 42.61 18.29
CA GLN A 272 -5.00 43.89 18.55
C GLN A 272 -4.67 44.95 17.49
N ASP A 273 -3.41 44.98 17.05
CA ASP A 273 -2.89 46.03 16.17
C ASP A 273 -2.03 45.49 15.01
N GLY A 274 -1.84 44.17 14.92
CA GLY A 274 -1.04 43.53 13.87
C GLY A 274 0.46 43.75 14.02
N SER A 275 0.95 44.31 15.13
CA SER A 275 2.39 44.50 15.32
C SER A 275 3.12 43.17 15.52
N ILE A 276 4.34 43.05 14.96
CA ILE A 276 5.24 41.93 15.29
C ILE A 276 5.75 42.14 16.72
N VAL A 277 5.36 41.26 17.62
CA VAL A 277 5.76 41.27 19.03
C VAL A 277 7.16 40.68 19.19
N TRP A 278 7.45 39.57 18.50
CA TRP A 278 8.79 38.98 18.45
C TRP A 278 9.02 38.14 17.18
N ARG A 279 10.30 37.94 16.86
CA ARG A 279 10.83 37.11 15.77
C ARG A 279 11.69 36.00 16.34
N LEU A 280 11.35 34.75 16.06
CA LEU A 280 12.16 33.60 16.40
C LEU A 280 12.92 33.12 15.17
N GLY A 281 14.25 33.11 15.24
CA GLY A 281 15.12 32.64 14.16
C GLY A 281 15.42 33.69 13.09
N GLY A 282 16.00 33.23 11.98
CA GLY A 282 16.39 34.08 10.85
C GLY A 282 17.46 35.13 11.16
N LYS A 283 17.55 36.14 10.30
CA LYS A 283 18.57 37.20 10.37
C LYS A 283 18.36 38.21 11.49
N ARG A 284 17.16 38.26 12.08
CA ARG A 284 16.73 39.28 13.06
C ARG A 284 16.01 38.67 14.27
N SER A 285 16.47 37.52 14.76
CA SER A 285 15.91 36.88 15.95
C SER A 285 15.98 37.80 17.17
N ASP A 286 14.89 37.89 17.92
CA ASP A 286 14.81 38.60 19.21
C ASP A 286 15.26 37.72 20.39
N PHE A 287 15.54 36.43 20.14
CA PHE A 287 15.86 35.43 21.14
C PHE A 287 17.34 35.00 21.11
N ALA A 288 17.87 34.71 22.29
CA ALA A 288 19.02 33.82 22.42
C ALA A 288 18.55 32.37 22.25
N LEU A 289 19.03 31.70 21.21
CA LEU A 289 18.70 30.30 20.89
C LEU A 289 19.83 29.36 21.30
N ASP A 290 19.49 28.18 21.80
CA ASP A 290 20.43 27.06 22.03
C ASP A 290 20.35 25.97 20.94
N PHE A 291 19.60 26.22 19.87
CA PHE A 291 19.38 25.31 18.75
C PHE A 291 19.34 26.07 17.42
N THR A 292 19.42 25.31 16.32
CA THR A 292 19.31 25.81 14.95
C THR A 292 18.05 25.25 14.29
N PHE A 293 17.46 26.05 13.39
CA PHE A 293 16.45 25.60 12.45
C PHE A 293 16.43 26.52 11.22
N SER A 294 15.88 26.03 10.11
CA SER A 294 15.65 26.83 8.90
C SER A 294 14.48 26.29 8.08
N LYS A 295 13.88 27.16 7.25
CA LYS A 295 12.89 26.80 6.22
C LYS A 295 11.71 25.98 6.78
N GLN A 296 11.35 26.26 8.01
CA GLN A 296 10.43 25.49 8.83
C GLN A 296 8.98 25.55 8.34
N HIS A 297 8.21 24.52 8.65
CA HIS A 297 6.78 24.40 8.33
C HIS A 297 5.93 24.08 9.56
N HIS A 298 4.63 24.35 9.45
CA HIS A 298 3.60 23.95 10.41
C HIS A 298 3.92 24.36 11.86
N ALA A 299 4.18 25.65 12.08
CA ALA A 299 4.34 26.19 13.42
C ALA A 299 2.98 26.26 14.13
N ARG A 300 2.91 25.67 15.32
CA ARG A 300 1.70 25.58 16.15
C ARG A 300 2.00 25.94 17.59
N PHE A 301 1.02 26.53 18.27
CA PHE A 301 1.01 26.57 19.72
C PHE A 301 0.71 25.17 20.24
N VAL A 302 1.54 24.70 21.17
CA VAL A 302 1.21 23.57 22.04
C VAL A 302 0.60 24.12 23.33
N GLU A 303 1.24 25.16 23.89
CA GLU A 303 0.73 25.90 25.04
C GLU A 303 1.09 27.39 24.87
N SER A 304 0.25 28.28 25.37
CA SER A 304 0.50 29.72 25.34
C SER A 304 -0.24 30.43 26.46
N ASN A 305 0.48 31.22 27.25
CA ASN A 305 -0.11 32.12 28.25
C ASN A 305 0.21 33.61 27.99
N GLY A 306 0.72 33.92 26.79
CA GLY A 306 1.06 35.27 26.34
C GLY A 306 2.50 35.70 26.58
N THR A 307 3.14 35.24 27.66
CA THR A 307 4.57 35.53 27.91
C THR A 307 5.47 34.30 27.80
N HIS A 308 4.91 33.13 28.08
CA HIS A 308 5.54 31.84 27.88
C HIS A 308 4.74 31.05 26.86
N HIS A 309 5.46 30.44 25.91
CA HIS A 309 4.87 29.61 24.87
C HIS A 309 5.64 28.31 24.75
N LEU A 310 4.94 27.20 24.56
CA LEU A 310 5.51 25.98 23.99
C LEU A 310 5.00 25.90 22.57
N ILE A 311 5.91 25.91 21.60
CA ILE A 311 5.55 25.80 20.18
C ILE A 311 6.16 24.55 19.57
N SER A 312 5.48 23.98 18.58
CA SER A 312 6.00 22.87 17.77
C SER A 312 6.06 23.26 16.31
N PHE A 313 7.09 22.81 15.59
CA PHE A 313 7.20 23.01 14.14
C PHE A 313 8.12 21.97 13.51
N LEU A 314 7.96 21.79 12.20
CA LEU A 314 8.85 20.96 11.39
C LEU A 314 10.04 21.80 10.93
N ASN A 315 11.23 21.49 11.42
CA ASN A 315 12.48 22.03 10.90
C ASN A 315 12.90 21.23 9.66
N ASN A 316 12.53 21.75 8.49
CA ASN A 316 12.94 21.18 7.21
C ASN A 316 14.46 21.22 7.04
N ALA A 317 15.13 22.25 7.59
CA ALA A 317 16.58 22.45 7.54
C ALA A 317 17.19 22.60 6.13
N SER A 318 16.35 22.58 5.08
CA SER A 318 16.77 22.54 3.69
C SER A 318 15.68 23.07 2.78
N ASP A 319 16.11 23.59 1.64
CA ASP A 319 15.34 23.69 0.41
C ASP A 319 16.09 22.97 -0.70
N GLU A 320 15.53 22.99 -1.90
CA GLU A 320 16.03 22.30 -3.07
C GLU A 320 17.37 22.84 -3.59
N ALA A 321 17.89 23.94 -3.02
CA ALA A 321 19.16 24.56 -3.38
C ALA A 321 20.19 24.59 -2.23
N GLU A 322 19.74 24.80 -0.99
CA GLU A 322 20.57 25.07 0.18
C GLU A 322 20.08 24.27 1.39
N GLN A 323 20.99 23.81 2.25
CA GLN A 323 20.66 23.16 3.52
C GLN A 323 21.58 23.66 4.64
N GLU A 324 21.02 23.78 5.84
CA GLU A 324 21.71 24.25 7.04
C GLU A 324 22.03 23.10 8.00
N GLU A 325 21.23 22.02 7.97
CA GLU A 325 21.50 20.77 8.69
C GLU A 325 21.38 19.58 7.73
N ASN A 326 21.87 18.41 8.16
CA ASN A 326 21.85 17.20 7.33
C ASN A 326 20.58 16.37 7.50
N VAL A 327 19.80 16.63 8.55
CA VAL A 327 18.62 15.84 8.92
C VAL A 327 17.49 16.79 9.31
N SER A 328 16.31 16.59 8.74
CA SER A 328 15.13 17.34 9.16
C SER A 328 14.59 16.82 10.48
N SER A 329 13.92 17.66 11.24
CA SER A 329 13.43 17.27 12.56
C SER A 329 12.14 17.96 12.95
N ALA A 330 11.32 17.29 13.76
CA ALA A 330 10.26 17.94 14.51
C ALA A 330 10.85 18.56 15.78
N LEU A 331 10.58 19.84 16.02
CA LEU A 331 11.09 20.59 17.17
C LEU A 331 9.95 21.03 18.07
N PHE A 332 10.19 20.96 19.38
CA PHE A 332 9.38 21.58 20.42
C PHE A 332 10.26 22.57 21.17
N VAL A 333 9.83 23.82 21.23
CA VAL A 333 10.63 24.93 21.72
C VAL A 333 9.84 25.70 22.78
N GLN A 334 10.47 25.89 23.93
CA GLN A 334 9.96 26.76 24.98
C GLN A 334 10.46 28.18 24.74
N ILE A 335 9.52 29.12 24.75
CA ILE A 335 9.73 30.55 24.54
C ILE A 335 9.45 31.27 25.85
N ASP A 336 10.40 32.06 26.33
CA ASP A 336 10.24 32.96 27.49
C ASP A 336 10.56 34.39 27.05
N THR A 337 9.51 35.21 26.98
CA THR A 337 9.60 36.64 26.61
C THR A 337 9.88 37.54 27.81
N THR A 338 9.87 37.01 29.04
CA THR A 338 10.14 37.75 30.27
C THR A 338 11.62 37.83 30.61
N ALA A 339 12.43 36.92 30.06
CA ALA A 339 13.88 36.93 30.16
C ALA A 339 14.51 38.14 29.44
N THR A 340 15.71 38.55 29.86
CA THR A 340 16.49 39.61 29.19
C THR A 340 17.94 39.16 28.97
N PRO A 341 18.35 38.82 27.72
CA PRO A 341 17.52 38.78 26.50
C PRO A 341 16.43 37.70 26.59
N MET A 342 15.40 37.78 25.73
CA MET A 342 14.40 36.72 25.63
C MET A 342 15.09 35.40 25.25
N THR A 343 14.56 34.27 25.74
CA THR A 343 15.17 32.95 25.53
C THR A 343 14.26 32.00 24.80
N ALA A 344 14.84 31.25 23.86
CA ALA A 344 14.18 30.13 23.19
C ALA A 344 15.02 28.86 23.43
N THR A 345 14.43 27.88 24.09
CA THR A 345 15.11 26.65 24.53
C THR A 345 14.48 25.44 23.88
N LEU A 346 15.33 24.58 23.30
CA LEU A 346 14.89 23.32 22.73
C LEU A 346 14.45 22.35 23.83
N VAL A 347 13.19 21.92 23.78
CA VAL A 347 12.61 20.94 24.71
C VAL A 347 12.76 19.53 24.14
N LYS A 348 12.42 19.36 22.86
CA LYS A 348 12.42 18.06 22.18
C LYS A 348 12.82 18.24 20.72
N ARG A 349 13.68 17.34 20.23
CA ARG A 349 14.03 17.20 18.81
C ARG A 349 13.82 15.75 18.42
N ILE A 350 13.03 15.54 17.38
CA ILE A 350 12.79 14.23 16.79
C ILE A 350 13.33 14.27 15.38
N GLU A 351 14.41 13.53 15.12
CA GLU A 351 15.01 13.46 13.79
C GLU A 351 14.18 12.60 12.85
N ARG A 352 14.19 12.95 11.55
CA ARG A 352 13.59 12.12 10.50
C ARG A 352 14.20 10.71 10.56
N PRO A 353 13.41 9.62 10.62
CA PRO A 353 13.93 8.32 11.01
C PRO A 353 14.98 7.70 10.07
N ASP A 354 14.94 8.04 8.78
CA ASP A 354 15.90 7.61 7.77
C ASP A 354 17.18 8.48 7.71
N GLY A 355 17.29 9.50 8.56
CA GLY A 355 18.41 10.46 8.55
C GLY A 355 18.41 11.40 7.35
N GLY A 356 17.30 11.50 6.62
CA GLY A 356 17.16 12.33 5.43
C GLY A 356 16.64 13.74 5.69
N LEU A 357 16.34 14.44 4.58
CA LEU A 357 15.78 15.80 4.58
C LEU A 357 14.38 15.81 3.98
N THR A 358 13.42 16.43 4.65
CA THR A 358 12.16 16.88 4.04
C THR A 358 12.34 18.32 3.56
N ARG A 359 12.69 18.49 2.28
CA ARG A 359 13.06 19.81 1.73
C ARG A 359 11.88 20.78 1.60
N LEU A 360 10.66 20.23 1.65
CA LEU A 360 9.42 20.92 1.33
C LEU A 360 8.30 20.40 2.22
N ARG A 361 7.44 21.31 2.69
CA ARG A 361 6.12 20.98 3.27
C ARG A 361 6.24 20.13 4.55
N GLY A 362 5.21 19.36 4.87
CA GLY A 362 5.14 18.51 6.06
C GLY A 362 4.55 19.20 7.29
N ASN A 363 4.41 18.41 8.37
CA ASN A 363 3.81 18.86 9.62
C ASN A 363 4.28 18.05 10.83
N VAL A 364 4.07 18.64 12.01
CA VAL A 364 4.21 18.00 13.32
C VAL A 364 2.86 18.07 14.02
N GLN A 365 2.43 16.96 14.62
CA GLN A 365 1.18 16.87 15.36
C GLN A 365 1.41 16.17 16.71
N SER A 366 0.96 16.80 17.79
CA SER A 366 0.90 16.15 19.11
C SER A 366 -0.36 15.29 19.21
N LEU A 367 -0.23 14.07 19.72
CA LEU A 367 -1.35 13.13 19.90
C LEU A 367 -1.78 13.06 21.37
N GLY A 368 -3.04 12.66 21.61
CA GLY A 368 -3.65 12.67 22.95
C GLY A 368 -2.99 11.74 23.99
N ASN A 369 -2.19 10.76 23.55
CA ASN A 369 -1.42 9.87 24.43
C ASN A 369 0.01 10.38 24.72
N GLY A 370 0.36 11.60 24.26
CA GLY A 370 1.69 12.19 24.41
C GLY A 370 2.66 11.86 23.28
N ASN A 371 2.27 11.02 22.31
CA ASN A 371 3.07 10.73 21.14
C ASN A 371 3.13 11.94 20.18
N THR A 372 4.10 11.91 19.28
CA THR A 372 4.25 12.88 18.19
C THR A 372 4.12 12.17 16.86
N PHE A 373 3.18 12.62 16.02
CA PHE A 373 3.05 12.21 14.63
C PHE A 373 3.71 13.26 13.72
N VAL A 374 4.49 12.81 12.75
CA VAL A 374 5.22 13.70 11.83
C VAL A 374 4.96 13.28 10.40
N GLY A 375 4.51 14.24 9.58
CA GLY A 375 4.39 14.10 8.13
C GLY A 375 5.62 14.70 7.45
N TRP A 376 6.38 13.86 6.74
CA TRP A 376 7.61 14.24 6.02
C TRP A 376 7.36 14.56 4.54
N SER A 377 6.09 14.63 4.12
CA SER A 377 5.58 15.05 2.80
C SER A 377 5.94 14.15 1.62
N GLU A 378 7.22 14.11 1.23
CA GLU A 378 7.71 13.42 0.04
C GLU A 378 7.42 11.91 0.14
N TRP A 379 6.85 11.34 -0.92
CA TRP A 379 6.39 9.95 -0.99
C TRP A 379 5.41 9.55 0.12
N GLY A 380 4.70 10.52 0.69
CA GLY A 380 3.77 10.28 1.80
C GLY A 380 4.47 9.73 3.05
N TYR A 381 5.78 9.98 3.20
CA TYR A 381 6.52 9.47 4.35
C TYR A 381 6.01 10.11 5.65
N GLN A 382 5.76 9.28 6.65
CA GLN A 382 5.20 9.68 7.94
C GLN A 382 5.72 8.77 9.06
N SER A 383 5.75 9.29 10.27
CA SER A 383 6.19 8.51 11.43
C SER A 383 5.46 8.91 12.71
N GLU A 384 5.43 7.98 13.66
CA GLU A 384 4.97 8.22 15.01
C GLU A 384 6.05 7.88 16.03
N HIS A 385 6.20 8.77 17.00
CA HIS A 385 7.21 8.71 18.03
C HIS A 385 6.56 8.82 19.40
N ASP A 386 7.14 8.18 20.42
CA ASP A 386 6.65 8.32 21.79
C ASP A 386 6.94 9.71 22.38
N ALA A 387 6.54 9.90 23.64
CA ALA A 387 6.76 11.13 24.39
C ALA A 387 8.24 11.53 24.49
N ASP A 388 9.17 10.56 24.50
CA ASP A 388 10.62 10.79 24.58
C ASP A 388 11.26 11.00 23.19
N GLY A 389 10.56 10.64 22.12
CA GLY A 389 10.99 10.82 20.73
C GLY A 389 11.44 9.53 20.03
N GLU A 390 11.33 8.38 20.69
CA GLU A 390 11.68 7.08 20.09
C GLU A 390 10.69 6.72 18.99
N LEU A 391 11.21 6.20 17.86
CA LEU A 391 10.39 5.78 16.73
C LEU A 391 9.53 4.56 17.09
N LEU A 392 8.22 4.66 16.91
CA LEU A 392 7.26 3.57 17.12
C LEU A 392 6.77 2.97 15.80
N MET A 393 6.51 3.82 14.81
CA MET A 393 6.02 3.43 13.49
C MET A 393 6.52 4.40 12.43
N GLU A 394 6.83 3.86 11.25
CA GLU A 394 7.02 4.65 10.03
C GLU A 394 6.24 4.05 8.88
N ALA A 395 5.74 4.90 7.99
CA ALA A 395 5.00 4.48 6.80
C ALA A 395 5.29 5.42 5.63
N LYS A 396 5.25 4.90 4.40
CA LYS A 396 5.35 5.69 3.16
C LYS A 396 4.48 5.07 2.09
N PHE A 397 4.16 5.83 1.05
CA PHE A 397 3.52 5.26 -0.13
C PHE A 397 4.46 4.23 -0.79
N GLY A 398 3.90 3.11 -1.24
CA GLY A 398 4.59 2.14 -2.10
C GLY A 398 4.88 2.69 -3.50
N SER A 399 4.28 3.85 -3.83
CA SER A 399 4.51 4.57 -5.08
C SER A 399 5.40 5.79 -4.88
N THR A 400 6.39 5.98 -5.74
CA THR A 400 7.22 7.19 -5.79
C THR A 400 6.58 8.31 -6.63
N ARG A 401 5.48 8.03 -7.33
CA ARG A 401 4.77 8.98 -8.21
C ARG A 401 3.99 10.04 -7.46
N PHE A 402 3.67 9.78 -6.19
CA PHE A 402 2.78 10.61 -5.39
C PHE A 402 3.48 11.14 -4.15
N SER A 403 2.99 12.27 -3.65
CA SER A 403 3.35 12.82 -2.35
C SER A 403 2.10 13.36 -1.66
N SER A 404 2.16 13.55 -0.35
CA SER A 404 1.11 14.26 0.41
C SER A 404 1.70 15.56 0.93
N TYR A 405 0.93 16.65 0.97
CA TYR A 405 1.47 17.95 1.40
C TYR A 405 1.72 17.95 2.92
N ARG A 406 0.77 17.37 3.65
CA ARG A 406 0.81 17.04 5.08
C ARG A 406 0.16 15.68 5.27
N SER A 407 0.40 15.07 6.43
CA SER A 407 -0.33 13.89 6.85
C SER A 407 -0.69 14.04 8.32
N TYR A 408 -1.90 13.59 8.68
CA TYR A 408 -2.38 13.74 10.04
C TYR A 408 -2.94 12.42 10.57
N LYS A 409 -3.02 12.33 11.90
CA LYS A 409 -3.61 11.19 12.59
C LYS A 409 -4.68 11.63 13.58
N PHE A 410 -5.89 11.10 13.42
CA PHE A 410 -7.01 11.41 14.32
C PHE A 410 -7.89 10.19 14.57
N PRO A 411 -8.52 10.07 15.76
CA PRO A 411 -9.73 9.27 15.87
C PRO A 411 -10.82 9.90 15.00
N PHE A 412 -11.60 9.07 14.32
CA PHE A 412 -12.69 9.52 13.47
C PHE A 412 -13.76 8.45 13.35
N VAL A 413 -15.02 8.86 13.47
CA VAL A 413 -16.17 7.99 13.22
C VAL A 413 -16.82 8.45 11.93
N GLY A 414 -16.67 7.68 10.86
CA GLY A 414 -17.29 7.93 9.58
C GLY A 414 -18.53 7.07 9.40
N ARG A 415 -19.64 7.68 8.98
CA ARG A 415 -20.91 7.00 8.72
C ARG A 415 -21.46 7.46 7.38
N PRO A 416 -21.05 6.85 6.26
CA PRO A 416 -21.47 7.31 4.94
C PRO A 416 -22.99 7.31 4.79
N ALA A 417 -23.54 8.31 4.10
CA ALA A 417 -24.97 8.39 3.81
C ALA A 417 -25.43 7.34 2.77
N THR A 418 -24.50 6.83 1.96
CA THR A 418 -24.78 5.77 0.99
C THR A 418 -24.79 4.41 1.68
N PRO A 419 -25.57 3.43 1.21
CA PRO A 419 -25.53 2.07 1.74
C PRO A 419 -24.18 1.38 1.40
N PRO A 420 -23.86 0.25 2.05
CA PRO A 420 -22.76 -0.62 1.63
C PRO A 420 -22.89 -1.06 0.18
N ASP A 421 -21.77 -1.09 -0.53
CA ASP A 421 -21.68 -1.62 -1.89
C ASP A 421 -21.47 -3.13 -1.82
N VAL A 422 -22.27 -3.88 -2.58
CA VAL A 422 -22.10 -5.33 -2.76
C VAL A 422 -22.04 -5.67 -4.25
N VAL A 423 -21.10 -6.54 -4.60
CA VAL A 423 -21.05 -7.22 -5.89
C VAL A 423 -21.07 -8.72 -5.62
N ALA A 424 -21.97 -9.44 -6.28
CA ALA A 424 -22.00 -10.90 -6.21
C ALA A 424 -21.82 -11.48 -7.61
N SER A 425 -21.03 -12.54 -7.72
CA SER A 425 -20.76 -13.25 -8.96
C SER A 425 -20.78 -14.75 -8.72
N VAL A 426 -21.40 -15.50 -9.63
CA VAL A 426 -21.47 -16.95 -9.55
C VAL A 426 -20.43 -17.62 -10.44
N TYR A 427 -19.80 -18.67 -9.91
CA TYR A 427 -18.79 -19.46 -10.58
C TYR A 427 -19.02 -20.94 -10.33
N GLY A 428 -18.63 -21.78 -11.29
CA GLY A 428 -18.70 -23.24 -11.18
C GLY A 428 -18.34 -23.87 -12.53
N THR A 429 -17.97 -25.14 -12.51
CA THR A 429 -17.68 -25.93 -13.71
C THR A 429 -18.84 -26.86 -14.08
N ASP A 430 -19.77 -27.16 -13.16
CA ASP A 430 -21.03 -27.84 -13.41
C ASP A 430 -22.11 -27.51 -12.35
N ALA A 431 -23.28 -28.14 -12.41
CA ALA A 431 -24.38 -27.82 -11.50
C ALA A 431 -24.14 -28.21 -10.03
N THR A 432 -23.08 -28.98 -9.73
CA THR A 432 -22.78 -29.52 -8.39
C THR A 432 -21.70 -28.73 -7.64
N ASP A 433 -20.96 -27.85 -8.33
CA ASP A 433 -19.85 -27.08 -7.77
C ASP A 433 -20.08 -25.55 -7.81
N LEU A 434 -21.30 -25.11 -8.10
CA LEU A 434 -21.64 -23.70 -8.11
C LEU A 434 -21.35 -23.06 -6.75
N SER A 435 -20.74 -21.88 -6.81
CA SER A 435 -20.46 -21.03 -5.66
C SER A 435 -20.72 -19.59 -6.03
N THR A 436 -21.37 -18.85 -5.13
CA THR A 436 -21.58 -17.41 -5.28
C THR A 436 -20.58 -16.67 -4.40
N ILE A 437 -19.74 -15.84 -5.03
CA ILE A 437 -18.77 -14.99 -4.34
C ILE A 437 -19.35 -13.60 -4.17
N PHE A 438 -19.29 -13.09 -2.95
CA PHE A 438 -19.69 -11.77 -2.54
C PHE A 438 -18.44 -10.94 -2.28
N HIS A 439 -18.41 -9.72 -2.79
CA HIS A 439 -17.51 -8.66 -2.39
C HIS A 439 -18.35 -7.56 -1.76
N VAL A 440 -18.00 -7.15 -0.54
CA VAL A 440 -18.70 -6.07 0.16
C VAL A 440 -17.72 -5.05 0.73
N SER A 441 -18.05 -3.78 0.61
CA SER A 441 -17.32 -2.67 1.23
C SER A 441 -18.26 -1.52 1.55
N TRP A 442 -17.89 -0.65 2.48
CA TRP A 442 -18.64 0.58 2.73
C TRP A 442 -17.68 1.76 2.87
N ASN A 443 -17.57 2.54 1.80
CA ASN A 443 -16.56 3.60 1.64
C ASN A 443 -16.68 4.68 2.72
N GLY A 444 -15.84 4.61 3.76
CA GLY A 444 -15.78 5.55 4.87
C GLY A 444 -16.45 5.10 6.17
N ALA A 445 -17.10 3.94 6.21
CA ALA A 445 -17.65 3.44 7.46
C ALA A 445 -16.54 2.88 8.36
N THR A 446 -16.42 3.39 9.59
CA THR A 446 -15.30 3.05 10.49
C THR A 446 -15.66 2.16 11.67
N ASP A 447 -16.93 2.03 12.03
CA ASP A 447 -17.42 1.33 13.22
C ASP A 447 -18.05 -0.06 12.93
N ILE A 448 -17.77 -0.62 11.74
CA ILE A 448 -18.22 -1.95 11.33
C ILE A 448 -17.33 -3.03 11.96
N ALA A 449 -17.93 -3.97 12.67
CA ALA A 449 -17.28 -5.18 13.16
C ALA A 449 -17.42 -6.36 12.20
N GLY A 450 -18.57 -6.49 11.53
CA GLY A 450 -18.84 -7.63 10.66
C GLY A 450 -19.97 -7.40 9.66
N TRP A 451 -20.23 -8.46 8.88
CA TRP A 451 -21.20 -8.50 7.80
C TRP A 451 -22.13 -9.70 7.98
N ARG A 452 -23.42 -9.52 7.69
CA ARG A 452 -24.43 -10.58 7.58
C ARG A 452 -24.92 -10.65 6.14
N PHE A 453 -24.82 -11.81 5.51
CA PHE A 453 -25.16 -12.02 4.10
C PHE A 453 -26.52 -12.68 3.97
N TYR A 454 -27.34 -12.16 3.07
CA TYR A 454 -28.70 -12.65 2.84
C TYR A 454 -28.92 -13.01 1.38
N ALA A 455 -29.74 -14.04 1.15
CA ALA A 455 -30.26 -14.41 -0.16
C ALA A 455 -31.79 -14.29 -0.20
N ARG A 456 -32.33 -14.06 -1.40
CA ARG A 456 -33.77 -13.89 -1.68
C ARG A 456 -34.13 -14.66 -2.95
N SER A 457 -35.35 -15.17 -3.02
CA SER A 457 -35.88 -15.85 -4.22
C SER A 457 -36.27 -14.89 -5.35
N SER A 458 -36.42 -13.60 -5.04
CA SER A 458 -36.69 -12.51 -5.98
C SER A 458 -36.26 -11.18 -5.36
N ALA A 459 -36.21 -10.11 -6.16
CA ALA A 459 -35.81 -8.76 -5.69
C ALA A 459 -36.61 -8.30 -4.45
N ASP A 460 -37.93 -8.54 -4.45
CA ASP A 460 -38.84 -8.19 -3.34
C ASP A 460 -39.07 -9.36 -2.37
N GLY A 461 -38.31 -10.44 -2.51
CA GLY A 461 -38.43 -11.65 -1.69
C GLY A 461 -37.99 -11.42 -0.25
N VAL A 462 -38.46 -12.29 0.64
CA VAL A 462 -38.06 -12.30 2.05
C VAL A 462 -36.57 -12.66 2.15
N PRO A 463 -35.74 -11.86 2.83
CA PRO A 463 -34.33 -12.18 3.02
C PRO A 463 -34.16 -13.38 3.95
N VAL A 464 -33.28 -14.30 3.55
CA VAL A 464 -32.86 -15.47 4.32
C VAL A 464 -31.37 -15.30 4.63
N LEU A 465 -31.00 -15.37 5.91
CA LEU A 465 -29.61 -15.29 6.33
C LEU A 465 -28.87 -16.54 5.84
N ILE A 466 -27.76 -16.36 5.12
CA ILE A 466 -26.94 -17.45 4.58
C ILE A 466 -25.55 -17.54 5.21
N GLY A 467 -25.13 -16.52 5.96
CA GLY A 467 -23.89 -16.53 6.70
C GLY A 467 -23.47 -15.16 7.20
N ASN A 468 -22.36 -15.11 7.94
CA ASN A 468 -21.77 -13.88 8.45
C ASN A 468 -20.22 -13.96 8.39
N THR A 469 -19.54 -12.83 8.50
CA THR A 469 -18.07 -12.79 8.63
C THR A 469 -17.59 -11.49 9.29
N THR A 470 -16.40 -11.52 9.90
CA THR A 470 -15.76 -10.33 10.47
C THR A 470 -15.12 -9.47 9.39
N LYS A 471 -15.23 -8.14 9.50
CA LYS A 471 -14.51 -7.21 8.63
C LYS A 471 -13.02 -7.19 9.01
N ARG A 472 -12.14 -7.51 8.05
CA ARG A 472 -10.67 -7.51 8.27
C ARG A 472 -9.91 -6.45 7.45
N SER A 473 -10.53 -5.94 6.39
CA SER A 473 -9.94 -5.01 5.43
C SER A 473 -11.02 -4.06 4.89
N PHE A 474 -10.69 -3.24 3.91
CA PHE A 474 -11.65 -2.37 3.22
C PHE A 474 -12.78 -3.17 2.56
N GLU A 475 -12.41 -4.09 1.66
CA GLU A 475 -13.31 -5.00 0.96
C GLU A 475 -13.22 -6.39 1.59
N THR A 476 -14.39 -6.98 1.89
CA THR A 476 -14.52 -8.31 2.48
C THR A 476 -15.11 -9.27 1.46
N MET A 477 -14.53 -10.46 1.35
CA MET A 477 -15.04 -11.55 0.51
C MET A 477 -15.80 -12.56 1.36
N PHE A 478 -16.93 -13.04 0.84
CA PHE A 478 -17.71 -14.15 1.41
C PHE A 478 -18.14 -15.10 0.29
N ILE A 479 -18.13 -16.41 0.57
CA ILE A 479 -18.46 -17.44 -0.42
C ILE A 479 -19.65 -18.24 0.09
N ALA A 480 -20.73 -18.22 -0.69
CA ALA A 480 -21.91 -19.05 -0.47
C ALA A 480 -21.89 -20.25 -1.41
N ASP A 481 -22.35 -21.39 -0.89
CA ASP A 481 -22.57 -22.58 -1.69
C ASP A 481 -23.79 -22.40 -2.60
N GLY A 482 -23.67 -22.86 -3.85
CA GLY A 482 -24.74 -22.79 -4.84
C GLY A 482 -24.82 -21.45 -5.57
N TYR A 483 -25.82 -21.36 -6.45
CA TYR A 483 -26.16 -20.13 -7.16
C TYR A 483 -27.32 -19.42 -6.44
N VAL A 484 -27.01 -18.31 -5.75
CA VAL A 484 -28.01 -17.41 -5.18
C VAL A 484 -28.16 -16.16 -6.06
N ASP A 485 -29.39 -15.84 -6.49
CA ASP A 485 -29.64 -14.77 -7.50
C ASP A 485 -29.77 -13.38 -6.87
N TRP A 486 -30.63 -13.22 -5.87
CA TRP A 486 -30.86 -11.91 -5.25
C TRP A 486 -30.25 -11.87 -3.87
N VAL A 487 -29.39 -10.89 -3.62
CA VAL A 487 -28.58 -10.82 -2.41
C VAL A 487 -28.62 -9.44 -1.75
N SER A 488 -28.41 -9.41 -0.45
CA SER A 488 -28.19 -8.17 0.32
C SER A 488 -27.25 -8.43 1.48
N VAL A 489 -26.58 -7.40 1.97
CA VAL A 489 -25.62 -7.50 3.08
C VAL A 489 -25.92 -6.44 4.12
N GLN A 490 -25.94 -6.83 5.40
CA GLN A 490 -26.03 -5.91 6.52
C GLN A 490 -24.67 -5.73 7.18
N ALA A 491 -24.29 -4.48 7.44
CA ALA A 491 -23.16 -4.13 8.27
C ALA A 491 -23.60 -4.11 9.74
N VAL A 492 -22.79 -4.69 10.62
CA VAL A 492 -23.06 -4.71 12.06
C VAL A 492 -21.88 -4.17 12.87
N ASP A 493 -22.18 -3.55 14.01
CA ASP A 493 -21.19 -3.10 14.99
C ASP A 493 -20.75 -4.23 15.95
N GLN A 494 -19.92 -3.90 16.93
CA GLN A 494 -19.41 -4.84 17.92
C GLN A 494 -20.51 -5.41 18.85
N ASP A 495 -21.63 -4.71 18.99
CA ASP A 495 -22.79 -5.12 19.78
C ASP A 495 -23.84 -5.84 18.92
N GLU A 496 -23.46 -6.24 17.69
CA GLU A 496 -24.30 -6.90 16.69
C GLU A 496 -25.51 -6.10 16.20
N GLN A 497 -25.51 -4.78 16.42
CA GLN A 497 -26.55 -3.88 15.92
C GLN A 497 -26.32 -3.57 14.45
N VAL A 498 -27.42 -3.55 13.68
CA VAL A 498 -27.36 -3.23 12.25
C VAL A 498 -27.11 -1.73 12.06
N LEU A 499 -26.00 -1.41 11.40
CA LEU A 499 -25.61 -0.05 11.06
C LEU A 499 -26.16 0.40 9.70
N GLY A 500 -26.27 -0.54 8.76
CA GLY A 500 -26.77 -0.28 7.41
C GLY A 500 -26.98 -1.57 6.61
N GLU A 501 -27.76 -1.49 5.54
CA GLU A 501 -28.03 -2.59 4.62
C GLU A 501 -27.73 -2.14 3.19
N SER A 502 -27.09 -3.00 2.41
CA SER A 502 -26.85 -2.76 0.99
C SER A 502 -28.17 -2.65 0.21
N GLU A 503 -28.13 -2.08 -0.98
CA GLU A 503 -29.21 -2.32 -1.93
C GLU A 503 -29.32 -3.82 -2.25
N VAL A 504 -30.51 -4.26 -2.65
CA VAL A 504 -30.70 -5.63 -3.14
C VAL A 504 -30.01 -5.74 -4.49
N HIS A 505 -29.00 -6.58 -4.55
CA HIS A 505 -28.15 -6.78 -5.72
C HIS A 505 -28.49 -8.10 -6.40
N ARG A 506 -28.45 -8.11 -7.73
CA ARG A 506 -28.60 -9.33 -8.51
C ARG A 506 -27.22 -9.89 -8.84
N THR A 507 -26.98 -11.13 -8.46
CA THR A 507 -25.75 -11.87 -8.76
C THR A 507 -25.47 -11.88 -10.25
N GLN A 508 -24.25 -11.51 -10.60
CA GLN A 508 -23.74 -11.49 -11.96
C GLN A 508 -23.44 -12.92 -12.41
N THR A 509 -23.95 -13.26 -13.58
CA THR A 509 -23.65 -14.51 -14.27
C THR A 509 -22.77 -14.23 -15.48
N PRO A 510 -21.93 -15.18 -15.91
CA PRO A 510 -21.30 -15.10 -17.21
C PRO A 510 -22.33 -14.92 -18.34
N ASP A 511 -22.03 -14.10 -19.34
CA ASP A 511 -22.88 -13.91 -20.52
C ASP A 511 -23.06 -15.21 -21.33
N ASP A 512 -22.03 -16.08 -21.29
CA ASP A 512 -22.03 -17.41 -21.91
C ASP A 512 -21.34 -18.41 -20.98
N TRP A 513 -22.16 -19.17 -20.27
CA TRP A 513 -21.72 -20.22 -19.34
C TRP A 513 -20.85 -21.28 -20.02
N GLY A 514 -21.16 -21.65 -21.27
CA GLY A 514 -20.39 -22.64 -22.01
C GLY A 514 -18.99 -22.15 -22.35
N GLN A 515 -18.85 -20.86 -22.70
CA GLN A 515 -17.53 -20.24 -22.87
C GLN A 515 -16.79 -20.10 -21.54
N ALA A 516 -17.50 -19.74 -20.46
CA ALA A 516 -16.93 -19.67 -19.11
C ALA A 516 -16.47 -21.02 -18.53
N GLY A 517 -16.61 -22.12 -19.28
CA GLY A 517 -16.12 -23.45 -18.91
C GLY A 517 -17.15 -24.33 -18.19
N PHE A 518 -18.41 -23.88 -18.10
CA PHE A 518 -19.48 -24.62 -17.45
C PHE A 518 -19.98 -25.79 -18.33
N GLN A 519 -20.10 -26.96 -17.72
CA GLN A 519 -20.57 -28.18 -18.36
C GLN A 519 -22.01 -28.49 -17.94
N GLY A 520 -22.93 -28.41 -18.89
CA GLY A 520 -24.33 -28.76 -18.68
C GLY A 520 -25.30 -27.72 -19.24
N THR A 521 -26.54 -27.79 -18.78
CA THR A 521 -27.52 -26.74 -19.06
C THR A 521 -27.27 -25.56 -18.13
N GLU A 522 -27.47 -24.34 -18.64
CA GLU A 522 -27.38 -23.10 -17.87
C GLU A 522 -28.00 -23.25 -16.47
N PRO A 523 -27.23 -22.98 -15.41
CA PRO A 523 -27.69 -23.22 -14.05
C PRO A 523 -28.80 -22.23 -13.67
N LYS A 524 -29.71 -22.69 -12.82
CA LYS A 524 -30.78 -21.86 -12.28
C LYS A 524 -30.48 -21.50 -10.83
N PRO A 525 -30.95 -20.34 -10.36
CA PRO A 525 -30.85 -19.99 -8.96
C PRO A 525 -31.52 -21.03 -8.07
N GLU A 526 -30.90 -21.32 -6.94
CA GLU A 526 -31.50 -22.13 -5.87
C GLU A 526 -32.46 -21.28 -5.03
N GLU A 527 -33.52 -21.90 -4.51
CA GLU A 527 -34.38 -21.21 -3.55
C GLU A 527 -33.66 -21.10 -2.21
N PRO A 528 -33.56 -19.89 -1.62
CA PRO A 528 -32.94 -19.73 -0.33
C PRO A 528 -33.79 -20.40 0.74
N TYR A 529 -33.21 -21.34 1.48
CA TYR A 529 -33.89 -22.10 2.53
C TYR A 529 -33.30 -21.79 3.92
N TRP A 530 -34.18 -21.63 4.92
CA TRP A 530 -33.86 -21.40 6.33
C TRP A 530 -33.46 -22.73 7.01
N ARG A 531 -32.23 -22.89 7.51
CA ARG A 531 -31.90 -23.93 8.50
C ARG A 531 -32.33 -23.41 9.89
N GLY A 532 -33.28 -24.07 10.55
CA GLY A 532 -33.79 -23.64 11.86
C GLY A 532 -32.90 -24.05 13.04
N GLU A 533 -33.17 -23.47 14.21
CA GLU A 533 -32.46 -23.61 15.52
C GLU A 533 -32.28 -25.05 16.06
N GLU A 534 -32.79 -26.10 15.40
CA GLU A 534 -32.65 -27.48 15.86
C GLU A 534 -31.33 -28.17 15.43
N GLU A 535 -30.52 -27.53 14.56
CA GLU A 535 -29.20 -28.04 14.12
C GLU A 535 -28.01 -27.33 14.80
N GLU A 536 -28.23 -26.32 15.66
CA GLU A 536 -27.15 -25.60 16.36
C GLU A 536 -26.44 -26.47 17.43
N GLU A 537 -27.08 -27.52 17.95
CA GLU A 537 -26.45 -28.43 18.92
C GLU A 537 -25.57 -29.53 18.28
N GLU A 538 -25.61 -29.71 16.95
CA GLU A 538 -24.75 -30.68 16.24
C GLU A 538 -23.52 -30.03 15.54
N GLU A 539 -23.46 -28.69 15.42
CA GLU A 539 -22.40 -27.99 14.66
C GLU A 539 -21.14 -27.58 15.48
N GLU A 540 -21.12 -27.70 16.81
CA GLU A 540 -19.88 -27.45 17.59
C GLU A 540 -18.76 -28.47 17.28
N GLU A 541 -19.07 -29.61 16.65
CA GLU A 541 -18.08 -30.60 16.19
C GLU A 541 -17.73 -30.53 14.68
N GLU A 542 -18.44 -29.73 13.86
CA GLU A 542 -18.23 -29.64 12.38
C GLU A 542 -17.63 -28.31 11.88
N GLU A 543 -17.35 -27.34 12.77
CA GLU A 543 -16.81 -26.02 12.41
C GLU A 543 -15.42 -26.07 11.74
N GLU A 544 -14.56 -27.02 12.12
CA GLU A 544 -13.21 -27.21 11.54
C GLU A 544 -13.25 -27.62 10.05
N GLY A 545 -14.24 -28.44 9.65
CA GLY A 545 -14.36 -28.95 8.28
C GLY A 545 -15.10 -28.02 7.29
N ARG A 546 -15.80 -27.01 7.79
CA ARG A 546 -16.55 -26.02 6.97
C ARG A 546 -15.64 -24.90 6.49
N ALA A 547 -14.73 -24.43 7.35
CA ALA A 547 -13.69 -23.48 6.98
C ALA A 547 -12.74 -24.08 5.91
N GLU A 548 -12.34 -25.35 6.06
CA GLU A 548 -11.53 -26.06 5.07
C GLU A 548 -12.24 -26.19 3.71
N ARG A 549 -13.54 -26.52 3.70
CA ARG A 549 -14.34 -26.59 2.47
C ARG A 549 -14.53 -25.23 1.81
N GLN A 550 -14.72 -24.16 2.57
CA GLN A 550 -14.80 -22.79 2.03
C GLN A 550 -13.48 -22.33 1.41
N VAL A 551 -12.34 -22.67 2.02
CA VAL A 551 -10.99 -22.40 1.46
C VAL A 551 -10.75 -23.21 0.18
N LEU A 552 -11.16 -24.48 0.14
CA LEU A 552 -11.08 -25.35 -1.04
C LEU A 552 -11.98 -24.88 -2.20
N LYS A 553 -13.16 -24.35 -1.93
CA LYS A 553 -14.04 -23.77 -2.97
C LYS A 553 -13.57 -22.41 -3.46
N ALA A 554 -13.03 -21.57 -2.58
CA ALA A 554 -12.33 -20.34 -2.98
C ALA A 554 -11.20 -20.65 -3.99
N TYR A 555 -10.48 -21.74 -3.76
CA TYR A 555 -9.43 -22.26 -4.63
C TYR A 555 -9.95 -22.71 -6.02
N GLU A 556 -11.10 -23.38 -6.10
CA GLU A 556 -11.69 -23.82 -7.38
C GLU A 556 -12.23 -22.64 -8.22
N VAL A 557 -12.78 -21.62 -7.58
CA VAL A 557 -13.27 -20.42 -8.29
C VAL A 557 -12.12 -19.57 -8.84
N VAL A 558 -11.05 -19.36 -8.06
CA VAL A 558 -9.84 -18.65 -8.55
C VAL A 558 -9.22 -19.37 -9.74
N ARG A 559 -9.26 -20.71 -9.76
CA ARG A 559 -8.80 -21.55 -10.88
C ARG A 559 -9.67 -21.40 -12.14
N GLY A 560 -10.99 -21.26 -12.00
CA GLY A 560 -11.91 -21.02 -13.12
C GLY A 560 -11.74 -19.65 -13.77
N VAL A 561 -11.61 -18.59 -12.95
CA VAL A 561 -11.45 -17.20 -13.41
C VAL A 561 -10.06 -16.97 -14.03
N GLY A 562 -9.01 -17.55 -13.46
CA GLY A 562 -7.65 -17.50 -14.00
C GLY A 562 -7.53 -18.14 -15.38
N GLY A 563 -8.26 -19.22 -15.64
CA GLY A 563 -8.28 -19.89 -16.96
C GLY A 563 -8.94 -19.06 -18.06
N PHE A 564 -9.97 -18.27 -17.73
CA PHE A 564 -10.74 -17.49 -18.70
C PHE A 564 -10.06 -16.15 -19.06
N LEU A 565 -9.39 -15.50 -18.10
CA LEU A 565 -8.59 -14.29 -18.34
C LEU A 565 -7.39 -14.55 -19.28
N ILE A 566 -6.78 -15.74 -19.21
CA ILE A 566 -5.69 -16.15 -20.11
C ILE A 566 -6.18 -16.33 -21.56
N LEU A 567 -7.43 -16.79 -21.76
CA LEU A 567 -8.02 -16.94 -23.10
C LEU A 567 -8.34 -15.59 -23.76
N ILE A 568 -8.81 -14.61 -22.98
CA ILE A 568 -9.10 -13.25 -23.49
C ILE A 568 -7.82 -12.47 -23.77
N LEU A 569 -6.80 -12.57 -22.91
CA LEU A 569 -5.48 -11.95 -23.16
C LEU A 569 -4.75 -12.60 -24.35
N GLY A 570 -5.01 -13.88 -24.63
CA GLY A 570 -4.52 -14.57 -25.82
C GLY A 570 -5.24 -14.16 -27.13
N GLY A 571 -6.47 -13.66 -27.06
CA GLY A 571 -7.25 -13.23 -28.24
C GLY A 571 -6.89 -11.84 -28.78
N CYS A 572 -6.42 -10.94 -27.92
CA CYS A 572 -6.09 -9.55 -28.31
C CYS A 572 -4.66 -9.37 -28.87
N THR A 573 -3.85 -10.43 -28.92
CA THR A 573 -2.48 -10.42 -29.47
C THR A 573 -2.36 -11.14 -30.82
N LEU A 574 -3.43 -11.14 -31.63
CA LEU A 574 -3.39 -11.63 -33.01
C LEU A 574 -2.71 -10.63 -33.94
N GLY A 575 -1.39 -10.62 -33.88
CA GLY A 575 -0.52 -9.79 -34.72
C GLY A 575 0.92 -10.26 -34.80
N GLY A 576 1.21 -11.57 -34.66
CA GLY A 576 2.54 -12.08 -34.97
C GLY A 576 2.87 -13.42 -34.34
N VAL A 577 3.17 -14.38 -35.22
CA VAL A 577 3.84 -15.67 -34.97
C VAL A 577 2.90 -16.86 -34.65
N MET A 578 2.79 -17.69 -35.69
CA MET A 578 2.27 -19.05 -35.77
C MET A 578 2.38 -19.90 -34.50
N TYR A 579 1.24 -20.49 -34.16
CA TYR A 579 1.02 -21.82 -33.60
C TYR A 579 2.25 -22.76 -33.62
N CYS A 580 2.78 -23.04 -32.43
CA CYS A 580 3.36 -24.34 -32.08
C CYS A 580 2.65 -24.81 -30.81
N GLY A 581 1.78 -25.80 -30.95
CA GLY A 581 0.94 -26.29 -29.86
C GLY A 581 1.75 -26.88 -28.71
N CYS A 582 1.42 -26.49 -27.48
CA CYS A 582 1.77 -27.27 -26.30
C CYS A 582 0.56 -28.15 -25.94
N GLY A 583 0.51 -29.32 -26.58
CA GLY A 583 -0.31 -30.43 -26.12
C GLY A 583 0.49 -31.27 -25.13
N ARG A 584 -0.12 -31.60 -23.98
CA ARG A 584 0.14 -32.79 -23.13
C ARG A 584 1.62 -33.15 -22.85
N GLY A 585 2.12 -32.94 -21.62
CA GLY A 585 3.13 -33.86 -21.07
C GLY A 585 4.21 -33.42 -20.06
N MET A 586 4.13 -32.27 -19.37
CA MET A 586 5.05 -31.99 -18.25
C MET A 586 4.53 -32.63 -16.95
N ARG A 587 5.40 -33.34 -16.21
CA ARG A 587 5.10 -34.03 -14.96
C ARG A 587 6.00 -33.52 -13.83
N ALA A 588 5.40 -32.88 -12.83
CA ALA A 588 6.11 -32.31 -11.70
C ALA A 588 5.82 -33.11 -10.43
N TYR A 589 6.89 -33.56 -9.77
CA TYR A 589 6.83 -34.32 -8.53
C TYR A 589 7.32 -33.40 -7.42
N GLN A 590 6.43 -33.08 -6.49
CA GLN A 590 6.74 -32.18 -5.39
C GLN A 590 7.22 -33.01 -4.20
N ALA A 591 8.28 -32.57 -3.54
CA ALA A 591 8.69 -33.12 -2.26
C ALA A 591 8.34 -32.10 -1.18
N VAL A 592 7.10 -32.17 -0.65
CA VAL A 592 6.69 -31.28 0.44
C VAL A 592 7.46 -31.64 1.71
N PRO A 593 8.09 -30.70 2.42
CA PRO A 593 9.02 -31.06 3.45
C PRO A 593 8.51 -30.85 4.86
N ASP A 594 8.48 -31.93 5.65
CA ASP A 594 9.03 -31.86 7.00
C ASP A 594 10.54 -31.62 6.91
N ARG A 595 11.13 -30.74 7.71
CA ARG A 595 12.54 -30.30 7.56
C ARG A 595 13.52 -31.34 8.12
N VAL A 596 13.45 -32.54 7.56
CA VAL A 596 14.33 -33.68 7.84
C VAL A 596 15.57 -33.62 6.97
N TYR A 597 16.71 -33.73 7.63
CA TYR A 597 17.98 -33.98 6.98
C TYR A 597 18.00 -35.35 6.31
N GLY A 598 18.28 -35.37 5.01
CA GLY A 598 18.22 -36.55 4.14
C GLY A 598 17.69 -36.24 2.74
N LYS A 599 16.87 -35.19 2.56
CA LYS A 599 16.25 -34.83 1.26
C LYS A 599 17.25 -34.60 0.15
N GLY A 600 18.19 -33.65 0.27
CA GLY A 600 19.21 -33.46 -0.77
C GLY A 600 20.00 -34.73 -1.12
N THR A 601 20.27 -35.59 -0.12
CA THR A 601 20.91 -36.90 -0.32
C THR A 601 20.00 -37.88 -1.07
N GLN A 602 18.71 -37.93 -0.73
CA GLN A 602 17.73 -38.77 -1.43
C GLN A 602 17.38 -38.22 -2.81
N SER A 603 17.22 -36.90 -2.98
CA SER A 603 17.09 -36.20 -4.26
C SER A 603 18.26 -36.51 -5.18
N THR A 604 19.50 -36.57 -4.66
CA THR A 604 20.67 -36.98 -5.46
C THR A 604 20.54 -38.42 -5.96
N ASN A 605 20.08 -39.35 -5.12
CA ASN A 605 19.83 -40.73 -5.53
C ASN A 605 18.67 -40.83 -6.54
N LEU A 606 17.61 -40.04 -6.37
CA LEU A 606 16.46 -39.99 -7.27
C LEU A 606 16.81 -39.40 -8.65
N VAL A 607 17.61 -38.34 -8.70
CA VAL A 607 18.16 -37.81 -9.96
C VAL A 607 18.96 -38.90 -10.68
N ARG A 608 19.81 -39.63 -9.94
CA ARG A 608 20.64 -40.70 -10.49
C ARG A 608 19.82 -41.86 -11.07
N ASP A 609 18.86 -42.39 -10.30
CA ASP A 609 18.18 -43.65 -10.63
C ASP A 609 16.85 -43.46 -11.38
N TYR A 610 16.21 -42.29 -11.30
CA TYR A 610 14.89 -42.02 -11.91
C TYR A 610 14.90 -40.87 -12.93
N GLY A 611 16.05 -40.23 -13.13
CA GLY A 611 16.22 -39.22 -14.17
C GLY A 611 15.44 -37.92 -13.94
N PHE A 612 15.19 -37.54 -12.68
CA PHE A 612 14.57 -36.26 -12.34
C PHE A 612 15.51 -35.07 -12.57
N THR A 613 14.95 -33.95 -13.01
CA THR A 613 15.59 -32.62 -12.86
C THR A 613 15.28 -32.09 -11.47
N HIS A 614 16.29 -32.00 -10.61
CA HIS A 614 16.13 -31.53 -9.23
C HIS A 614 16.22 -30.01 -9.13
N LEU A 615 15.18 -29.39 -8.60
CA LEU A 615 15.10 -27.95 -8.33
C LEU A 615 14.82 -27.74 -6.84
N SER A 616 15.69 -26.99 -6.17
CA SER A 616 15.55 -26.68 -4.74
C SER A 616 15.15 -25.22 -4.59
N ALA A 617 13.95 -24.97 -4.06
CA ALA A 617 13.47 -23.59 -3.83
C ALA A 617 14.43 -22.81 -2.92
N GLY A 618 15.01 -23.47 -1.91
CA GLY A 618 15.98 -22.85 -1.02
C GLY A 618 17.32 -22.50 -1.70
N ASP A 619 17.70 -23.22 -2.75
CA ASP A 619 18.93 -22.92 -3.50
C ASP A 619 18.69 -21.85 -4.56
N LEU A 620 17.53 -21.84 -5.21
CA LEU A 620 17.11 -20.75 -6.12
C LEU A 620 17.02 -19.41 -5.38
N LEU A 621 16.42 -19.41 -4.19
CA LEU A 621 16.37 -18.22 -3.33
C LEU A 621 17.77 -17.76 -2.92
N ARG A 622 18.66 -18.67 -2.51
CA ARG A 622 20.05 -18.31 -2.17
C ARG A 622 20.86 -17.82 -3.36
N ALA A 623 20.60 -18.33 -4.57
CA ALA A 623 21.23 -17.85 -5.78
C ALA A 623 20.74 -16.43 -6.13
N GLU A 624 19.44 -16.16 -6.02
CA GLU A 624 18.88 -14.84 -6.25
C GLU A 624 19.35 -13.82 -5.20
N GLN A 625 19.51 -14.26 -3.93
CA GLN A 625 20.02 -13.46 -2.82
C GLN A 625 21.39 -12.81 -3.10
N ILE A 626 22.24 -13.48 -3.89
CA ILE A 626 23.60 -13.04 -4.20
C ILE A 626 23.76 -12.57 -5.65
N ARG A 627 22.68 -12.57 -6.45
CA ARG A 627 22.73 -12.19 -7.86
C ARG A 627 22.96 -10.67 -7.98
N PRO A 628 24.03 -10.20 -8.64
CA PRO A 628 24.30 -8.78 -8.80
C PRO A 628 23.14 -8.06 -9.51
N GLY A 629 22.62 -6.99 -8.90
CA GLY A 629 21.48 -6.24 -9.43
C GLY A 629 20.11 -6.89 -9.17
N SER A 630 20.02 -7.90 -8.31
CA SER A 630 18.73 -8.43 -7.87
C SER A 630 18.01 -7.45 -6.95
N GLU A 631 16.77 -7.11 -7.31
CA GLU A 631 15.86 -6.27 -6.51
C GLU A 631 15.35 -7.02 -5.27
N TYR A 632 15.46 -8.36 -5.24
CA TYR A 632 14.98 -9.22 -4.15
C TYR A 632 16.08 -9.70 -3.20
N GLY A 633 17.34 -9.32 -3.46
CA GLY A 633 18.50 -9.91 -2.79
C GLY A 633 18.54 -9.70 -1.26
N GLU A 634 18.17 -8.50 -0.81
CA GLU A 634 18.10 -8.17 0.63
C GLU A 634 16.83 -8.70 1.30
N LEU A 635 15.70 -8.68 0.60
CA LEU A 635 14.43 -9.25 1.07
C LEU A 635 14.54 -10.76 1.32
N ILE A 636 15.10 -11.51 0.36
CA ILE A 636 15.31 -12.96 0.53
C ILE A 636 16.24 -13.24 1.71
N ARG A 637 17.26 -12.39 1.92
CA ARG A 637 18.22 -12.54 3.02
C ARG A 637 17.56 -12.38 4.40
N SER A 638 16.69 -11.40 4.59
CA SER A 638 16.01 -11.19 5.88
C SER A 638 15.06 -12.36 6.19
N TYR A 639 14.24 -12.76 5.23
CA TYR A 639 13.28 -13.85 5.39
C TYR A 639 13.96 -15.19 5.71
N ILE A 640 15.07 -15.52 5.03
CA ILE A 640 15.85 -16.74 5.32
C ILE A 640 16.44 -16.69 6.73
N ARG A 641 17.02 -15.56 7.15
CA ARG A 641 17.63 -15.38 8.48
C ARG A 641 16.61 -15.54 9.60
N GLU A 642 15.40 -15.03 9.39
CA GLU A 642 14.32 -15.05 10.38
C GLU A 642 13.54 -16.37 10.41
N GLY A 643 13.78 -17.26 9.45
CA GLY A 643 13.06 -18.53 9.32
C GLY A 643 11.64 -18.36 8.77
N GLN A 644 11.34 -17.21 8.16
CA GLN A 644 10.07 -16.89 7.52
C GLN A 644 10.03 -17.44 6.09
N ILE A 645 8.84 -17.46 5.50
CA ILE A 645 8.61 -17.92 4.14
C ILE A 645 8.65 -16.71 3.20
N VAL A 646 9.58 -16.72 2.25
CA VAL A 646 9.71 -15.66 1.23
C VAL A 646 8.39 -15.55 0.44
N PRO A 647 7.94 -14.33 0.07
CA PRO A 647 6.72 -14.12 -0.70
C PRO A 647 6.59 -15.06 -1.90
N MET A 648 5.36 -15.51 -2.17
CA MET A 648 5.08 -16.61 -3.09
C MET A 648 5.46 -16.26 -4.53
N GLU A 649 5.25 -15.01 -4.93
CA GLU A 649 5.46 -14.49 -6.29
C GLU A 649 6.93 -14.65 -6.69
N ILE A 650 7.83 -14.33 -5.76
CA ILE A 650 9.28 -14.44 -5.97
C ILE A 650 9.67 -15.92 -6.09
N THR A 651 9.19 -16.76 -5.17
CA THR A 651 9.57 -18.18 -5.12
C THR A 651 9.04 -18.94 -6.35
N VAL A 652 7.80 -18.68 -6.77
CA VAL A 652 7.18 -19.29 -7.95
C VAL A 652 7.78 -18.76 -9.24
N ALA A 653 8.09 -17.46 -9.35
CA ALA A 653 8.78 -16.92 -10.52
C ALA A 653 10.16 -17.55 -10.73
N LEU A 654 10.95 -17.70 -9.65
CA LEU A 654 12.26 -18.35 -9.71
C LEU A 654 12.15 -19.83 -10.10
N LEU A 655 11.18 -20.56 -9.54
CA LEU A 655 10.93 -21.96 -9.90
C LEU A 655 10.46 -22.11 -11.36
N SER A 656 9.52 -21.28 -11.79
CA SER A 656 8.99 -21.28 -13.16
C SER A 656 10.11 -21.02 -14.19
N ASN A 657 10.95 -20.00 -13.94
CA ASN A 657 12.09 -19.69 -14.79
C ASN A 657 13.11 -20.85 -14.84
N ALA A 658 13.39 -21.48 -13.70
CA ALA A 658 14.30 -22.61 -13.62
C ALA A 658 13.76 -23.85 -14.35
N MET A 659 12.46 -24.13 -14.25
CA MET A 659 11.79 -25.21 -14.97
C MET A 659 11.80 -24.98 -16.48
N ALA A 660 11.49 -23.75 -16.92
CA ALA A 660 11.51 -23.36 -18.33
C ALA A 660 12.93 -23.46 -18.93
N ALA A 661 13.95 -22.99 -18.19
CA ALA A 661 15.34 -23.10 -18.60
C ALA A 661 15.78 -24.57 -18.76
N ALA A 662 15.48 -25.42 -17.76
CA ALA A 662 15.82 -26.84 -17.80
C ALA A 662 15.09 -27.60 -18.93
N ALA A 663 13.83 -27.26 -19.20
CA ALA A 663 13.08 -27.83 -20.32
C ALA A 663 13.67 -27.42 -21.67
N SER A 664 14.09 -26.16 -21.81
CA SER A 664 14.74 -25.64 -23.02
C SER A 664 16.12 -26.26 -23.24
N GLU A 665 16.92 -26.42 -22.19
CA GLU A 665 18.23 -27.08 -22.26
C GLU A 665 18.10 -28.56 -22.65
N ALA A 666 17.12 -29.27 -22.08
CA ALA A 666 16.83 -30.66 -22.43
C ALA A 666 16.36 -30.80 -23.89
N ALA A 667 15.51 -29.89 -24.37
CA ALA A 667 15.07 -29.85 -25.76
C ALA A 667 16.23 -29.56 -26.73
N ALA A 668 17.12 -28.63 -26.37
CA ALA A 668 18.32 -28.32 -27.15
C ALA A 668 19.32 -29.48 -27.18
N ALA A 669 19.51 -30.19 -26.05
CA ALA A 669 20.36 -31.38 -25.97
C ALA A 669 19.81 -32.55 -26.79
N ALA A 670 18.49 -32.77 -26.77
CA ALA A 670 17.82 -33.78 -27.60
C ALA A 670 17.94 -33.45 -29.10
N ALA A 671 17.76 -32.18 -29.48
CA ALA A 671 17.94 -31.73 -30.87
C ALA A 671 19.40 -31.87 -31.35
N ALA A 672 20.37 -31.62 -30.47
CA ALA A 672 21.80 -31.80 -30.78
C ALA A 672 22.20 -33.28 -30.90
N ALA A 673 21.63 -34.17 -30.08
CA ALA A 673 21.84 -35.62 -30.16
C ALA A 673 21.21 -36.23 -31.44
N ALA A 674 20.01 -35.77 -31.82
CA ALA A 674 19.35 -36.14 -33.07
C ALA A 674 20.14 -35.67 -34.31
N ALA A 675 20.77 -34.50 -34.25
CA ALA A 675 21.62 -33.97 -35.32
C ALA A 675 22.98 -34.69 -35.46
N ALA A 676 23.44 -35.41 -34.43
CA ALA A 676 24.75 -36.06 -34.40
C ALA A 676 24.77 -37.51 -34.91
N THR A 677 23.61 -38.11 -35.22
CA THR A 677 23.52 -39.57 -35.40
C THR A 677 22.75 -39.96 -36.66
N SER A 678 23.46 -40.23 -37.75
CA SER A 678 22.90 -40.70 -39.03
C SER A 678 23.12 -42.20 -39.25
N SER A 679 22.51 -43.06 -38.43
CA SER A 679 22.20 -44.47 -38.77
C SER A 679 21.55 -45.16 -37.56
N ALA A 680 20.25 -45.46 -37.67
CA ALA A 680 19.45 -46.07 -36.63
C ALA A 680 19.74 -47.57 -36.45
N SER A 681 19.83 -48.02 -35.19
CA SER A 681 19.67 -49.43 -34.80
C SER A 681 18.76 -49.53 -33.58
N ASP A 682 17.99 -50.63 -33.46
CA ASP A 682 16.88 -50.85 -32.51
C ASP A 682 17.22 -50.69 -31.01
N GLU A 683 18.50 -50.58 -30.63
CA GLU A 683 18.90 -50.23 -29.26
C GLU A 683 18.74 -48.72 -28.97
N GLN A 684 18.72 -47.86 -30.00
CA GLN A 684 18.61 -46.40 -29.88
C GLN A 684 17.18 -45.89 -29.68
N GLU A 685 16.14 -46.59 -30.15
CA GLU A 685 14.75 -46.20 -29.88
C GLU A 685 14.45 -46.21 -28.37
N LYS A 686 15.11 -47.09 -27.60
CA LYS A 686 15.01 -47.09 -26.14
C LYS A 686 15.75 -45.92 -25.49
N GLU A 687 16.86 -45.47 -26.07
CA GLU A 687 17.67 -44.37 -25.53
C GLU A 687 17.07 -42.99 -25.87
N GLU A 688 16.51 -42.81 -27.08
CA GLU A 688 15.70 -41.63 -27.45
C GLU A 688 14.42 -41.51 -26.62
N GLN A 689 13.72 -42.63 -26.35
CA GLN A 689 12.57 -42.63 -25.43
C GLN A 689 12.98 -42.34 -23.97
N ASN A 690 14.17 -42.77 -23.53
CA ASN A 690 14.68 -42.48 -22.18
C ASN A 690 15.14 -41.02 -22.01
N VAL A 691 15.64 -40.37 -23.08
CA VAL A 691 16.00 -38.94 -23.08
C VAL A 691 14.75 -38.04 -23.07
N ASP A 692 13.73 -38.37 -23.86
CA ASP A 692 12.44 -37.64 -23.86
C ASP A 692 11.65 -37.84 -22.55
N ALA A 693 11.84 -38.97 -21.86
CA ALA A 693 11.31 -39.21 -20.51
C ALA A 693 12.07 -38.46 -19.40
N ARG A 694 13.40 -38.31 -19.52
CA ARG A 694 14.23 -37.50 -18.60
C ARG A 694 13.90 -36.01 -18.69
N ALA A 695 13.56 -35.51 -19.87
CA ALA A 695 13.27 -34.09 -20.12
C ALA A 695 11.96 -33.57 -19.48
N LYS A 696 11.11 -34.45 -18.92
CA LYS A 696 9.73 -34.13 -18.51
C LYS A 696 9.43 -34.37 -17.02
N ARG A 697 10.43 -34.75 -16.21
CA ARG A 697 10.24 -35.10 -14.78
C ARG A 697 11.00 -34.14 -13.87
N PHE A 698 10.28 -33.33 -13.12
CA PHE A 698 10.87 -32.40 -12.14
C PHE A 698 10.72 -32.94 -10.72
N LEU A 699 11.78 -32.85 -9.92
CA LEU A 699 11.76 -33.07 -8.48
C LEU A 699 11.94 -31.73 -7.78
N ILE A 700 10.86 -31.18 -7.23
CA ILE A 700 10.86 -29.86 -6.59
C ILE A 700 11.02 -30.06 -5.07
N ASP A 701 12.21 -29.74 -4.56
CA ASP A 701 12.56 -29.85 -3.14
C ASP A 701 12.30 -28.54 -2.41
N GLY A 702 11.76 -28.65 -1.19
CA GLY A 702 11.61 -27.50 -0.31
C GLY A 702 10.37 -26.64 -0.59
N PHE A 703 9.47 -27.07 -1.46
CA PHE A 703 8.30 -26.33 -1.95
C PHE A 703 7.17 -27.31 -2.34
N PRO A 704 5.89 -26.94 -2.17
CA PRO A 704 5.36 -25.74 -1.50
C PRO A 704 5.53 -25.75 0.04
N ARG A 705 5.53 -24.58 0.69
CA ARG A 705 5.64 -24.43 2.16
C ARG A 705 4.42 -23.78 2.83
N GLN A 706 3.52 -23.23 2.04
CA GLN A 706 2.21 -22.72 2.41
C GLN A 706 1.20 -23.13 1.33
N LEU A 707 -0.08 -23.14 1.70
CA LEU A 707 -1.14 -23.62 0.80
C LEU A 707 -1.31 -22.68 -0.39
N ASP A 708 -1.28 -21.37 -0.17
CA ASP A 708 -1.31 -20.34 -1.22
C ASP A 708 -0.18 -20.51 -2.27
N GLN A 709 1.04 -20.88 -1.86
CA GLN A 709 2.15 -21.19 -2.77
C GLN A 709 1.85 -22.43 -3.61
N ALA A 710 1.28 -23.47 -3.00
CA ALA A 710 0.89 -24.70 -3.69
C ALA A 710 -0.17 -24.40 -4.75
N VAL A 711 -1.18 -23.63 -4.36
CA VAL A 711 -2.27 -23.15 -5.21
C VAL A 711 -1.74 -22.33 -6.38
N PHE A 712 -0.93 -21.32 -6.10
CA PHE A 712 -0.40 -20.41 -7.10
C PHE A 712 0.52 -21.15 -8.08
N PHE A 713 1.35 -22.08 -7.60
CA PHE A 713 2.23 -22.88 -8.46
C PHE A 713 1.46 -23.85 -9.38
N GLU A 714 0.47 -24.58 -8.85
CA GLU A 714 -0.33 -25.48 -9.69
C GLU A 714 -1.15 -24.71 -10.75
N ALA A 715 -1.55 -23.46 -10.44
CA ALA A 715 -2.29 -22.60 -11.34
C ALA A 715 -1.41 -21.92 -12.42
N THR A 716 -0.20 -21.49 -12.07
CA THR A 716 0.66 -20.66 -12.93
C THR A 716 1.79 -21.41 -13.63
N VAL A 717 2.19 -22.57 -13.09
CA VAL A 717 3.32 -23.36 -13.61
C VAL A 717 2.84 -24.71 -14.14
N CYS A 718 2.48 -25.64 -13.26
CA CYS A 718 1.89 -26.93 -13.64
C CYS A 718 1.33 -27.68 -12.41
N PRO A 719 0.27 -28.50 -12.58
CA PRO A 719 -0.21 -29.40 -11.54
C PRO A 719 0.85 -30.41 -11.11
N SER A 720 0.89 -30.74 -9.82
CA SER A 720 1.75 -31.79 -9.30
C SER A 720 1.14 -33.19 -9.52
N ASP A 721 1.98 -34.17 -9.84
CA ASP A 721 1.57 -35.58 -9.95
C ASP A 721 1.32 -36.16 -8.55
N PHE A 722 2.27 -35.98 -7.63
CA PHE A 722 2.12 -36.29 -6.21
C PHE A 722 3.22 -35.60 -5.38
N THR A 723 2.99 -35.60 -4.07
CA THR A 723 3.85 -35.14 -3.00
C THR A 723 4.55 -36.31 -2.32
N LEU A 724 5.88 -36.35 -2.35
CA LEU A 724 6.67 -37.28 -1.53
C LEU A 724 6.94 -36.65 -0.15
N PHE A 725 6.19 -37.07 0.85
CA PHE A 725 6.34 -36.62 2.24
C PHE A 725 7.30 -37.52 3.00
N LEU A 726 8.34 -36.93 3.61
CA LEU A 726 9.32 -37.67 4.41
C LEU A 726 9.06 -37.42 5.88
N ASP A 727 8.37 -38.34 6.53
CA ASP A 727 7.98 -38.27 7.93
C ASP A 727 9.16 -38.56 8.85
N CYS A 728 9.51 -37.62 9.75
CA CYS A 728 10.55 -37.83 10.75
C CYS A 728 10.24 -37.15 12.08
N PRO A 729 10.46 -37.82 13.20
CA PRO A 729 10.33 -37.19 14.51
C PRO A 729 11.26 -35.98 14.69
N GLU A 730 10.74 -34.92 15.33
CA GLU A 730 11.44 -33.66 15.59
C GLU A 730 12.82 -33.84 16.23
N GLN A 731 12.92 -34.76 17.20
CA GLN A 731 14.16 -35.08 17.90
C GLN A 731 15.27 -35.59 16.96
N VAL A 732 14.89 -36.33 15.92
CA VAL A 732 15.82 -36.85 14.90
C VAL A 732 16.21 -35.74 13.92
N MET A 733 15.29 -34.82 13.61
CA MET A 733 15.57 -33.65 12.78
C MET A 733 16.52 -32.67 13.46
N GLU A 734 16.29 -32.36 14.73
CA GLU A 734 17.11 -31.45 15.53
C GLU A 734 18.56 -31.94 15.60
N ALA A 735 18.75 -33.22 15.94
CA ALA A 735 20.08 -33.84 15.99
C ALA A 735 20.81 -33.78 14.64
N ARG A 736 20.10 -33.91 13.52
CA ARG A 736 20.68 -33.83 12.18
C ARG A 736 20.97 -32.38 11.75
N LEU A 737 20.17 -31.40 12.16
CA LEU A 737 20.37 -29.97 11.86
C LEU A 737 21.55 -29.37 12.62
N LEU A 738 21.72 -29.74 13.90
CA LEU A 738 22.87 -29.29 14.70
C LEU A 738 24.20 -29.80 14.10
N LYS A 739 24.25 -31.07 13.68
CA LYS A 739 25.42 -31.66 13.00
C LYS A 739 25.73 -31.00 11.63
N ARG A 740 24.74 -30.39 10.97
CA ARG A 740 24.95 -29.60 9.74
C ARG A 740 25.58 -28.26 10.01
N GLY A 741 25.09 -27.55 11.04
CA GLY A 741 25.65 -26.26 11.43
C GLY A 741 27.17 -26.35 11.63
N GLU A 742 27.64 -27.47 12.20
CA GLU A 742 29.06 -27.77 12.39
C GLU A 742 29.85 -28.02 11.09
N THR A 743 29.21 -28.47 10.01
CA THR A 743 29.88 -28.96 8.79
C THR A 743 29.68 -28.11 7.54
N SER A 744 28.61 -27.30 7.44
CA SER A 744 28.27 -26.55 6.22
C SER A 744 28.42 -25.03 6.31
N GLY A 745 28.72 -24.47 7.48
CA GLY A 745 28.90 -23.01 7.65
C GLY A 745 27.66 -22.17 7.30
N ARG A 746 26.45 -22.71 7.54
CA ARG A 746 25.18 -22.05 7.23
C ARG A 746 24.70 -21.20 8.41
N ASP A 747 24.42 -19.93 8.15
CA ASP A 747 24.03 -18.95 9.17
C ASP A 747 22.66 -19.26 9.84
N ASP A 748 21.81 -20.07 9.17
CA ASP A 748 20.43 -20.41 9.59
C ASP A 748 20.29 -21.73 10.38
N ASP A 749 21.41 -22.40 10.71
CA ASP A 749 21.45 -23.69 11.43
C ASP A 749 21.93 -23.55 12.89
N ASN A 750 21.37 -22.58 13.62
CA ASN A 750 21.55 -22.41 15.06
C ASN A 750 20.29 -22.84 15.84
N ALA A 751 20.43 -23.12 17.15
CA ALA A 751 19.35 -23.71 17.96
C ALA A 751 18.06 -22.88 17.97
N ASP A 752 18.15 -21.54 17.97
CA ASP A 752 16.99 -20.65 17.99
C ASP A 752 16.29 -20.60 16.62
N SER A 753 17.05 -20.57 15.53
CA SER A 753 16.50 -20.67 14.17
C SER A 753 15.87 -22.04 13.89
N ILE A 754 16.46 -23.14 14.42
CA ILE A 754 15.92 -24.50 14.27
C ILE A 754 14.53 -24.63 14.90
N ARG A 755 14.35 -24.13 16.13
CA ARG A 755 13.04 -24.16 16.82
C ARG A 755 11.97 -23.33 16.11
N LYS A 756 12.34 -22.14 15.62
CA LYS A 756 11.44 -21.30 14.82
C LYS A 756 10.99 -22.03 13.56
N ARG A 757 11.91 -22.75 12.90
CA ARG A 757 11.61 -23.52 11.69
C ARG A 757 10.68 -24.70 11.92
N PHE A 758 10.77 -25.39 13.06
CA PHE A 758 9.82 -26.46 13.39
C PHE A 758 8.42 -25.89 13.63
N ARG A 759 8.33 -24.76 14.34
CA ARG A 759 7.05 -24.08 14.55
C ARG A 759 6.41 -23.64 13.24
N THR A 760 7.17 -23.00 12.36
CA THR A 760 6.68 -22.61 11.02
C THR A 760 6.25 -23.83 10.22
N PHE A 761 7.02 -24.92 10.23
CA PHE A 761 6.65 -26.13 9.51
C PHE A 761 5.28 -26.70 9.96
N VAL A 762 5.08 -26.86 11.27
CA VAL A 762 3.81 -27.38 11.82
C VAL A 762 2.66 -26.43 11.53
N GLN A 763 2.87 -25.11 11.63
CA GLN A 763 1.79 -24.13 11.48
C GLN A 763 1.43 -23.84 10.02
N THR A 764 2.38 -23.93 9.09
CA THR A 764 2.17 -23.43 7.72
C THR A 764 2.37 -24.49 6.64
N SER A 765 3.27 -25.46 6.84
CA SER A 765 3.60 -26.46 5.82
C SER A 765 2.85 -27.78 6.02
N MET A 766 2.52 -28.17 7.25
CA MET A 766 1.66 -29.35 7.51
C MET A 766 0.26 -29.24 6.88
N PRO A 767 -0.42 -28.07 6.91
CA PRO A 767 -1.69 -27.89 6.20
C PRO A 767 -1.60 -28.20 4.69
N VAL A 768 -0.42 -28.02 4.08
CA VAL A 768 -0.20 -28.38 2.67
C VAL A 768 -0.16 -29.90 2.48
N VAL A 769 0.46 -30.61 3.40
CA VAL A 769 0.52 -32.08 3.39
C VAL A 769 -0.89 -32.65 3.61
N GLU A 770 -1.65 -32.09 4.55
CA GLU A 770 -3.03 -32.49 4.83
C GLU A 770 -3.95 -32.23 3.63
N ALA A 771 -3.86 -31.04 3.02
CA ALA A 771 -4.62 -30.69 1.82
C ALA A 771 -4.31 -31.63 0.64
N PHE A 772 -3.04 -31.99 0.40
CA PHE A 772 -2.68 -32.94 -0.65
C PHE A 772 -3.00 -34.40 -0.28
N ALA A 773 -3.00 -34.76 1.00
CA ALA A 773 -3.41 -36.08 1.45
C ALA A 773 -4.91 -36.31 1.19
N GLY A 774 -5.73 -35.28 1.42
CA GLY A 774 -7.15 -35.27 1.05
C GLY A 774 -7.42 -35.47 -0.45
N GLN A 775 -6.44 -35.18 -1.30
CA GLN A 775 -6.50 -35.37 -2.76
C GLN A 775 -5.90 -36.71 -3.24
N ASP A 776 -5.52 -37.62 -2.34
CA ASP A 776 -4.72 -38.82 -2.65
C ASP A 776 -3.42 -38.50 -3.42
N LYS A 777 -2.86 -37.32 -3.20
CA LYS A 777 -1.60 -36.88 -3.79
C LYS A 777 -0.41 -37.07 -2.85
N VAL A 778 -0.55 -37.59 -1.64
CA VAL A 778 0.59 -37.75 -0.71
C VAL A 778 1.09 -39.18 -0.64
N VAL A 779 2.41 -39.32 -0.72
CA VAL A 779 3.16 -40.55 -0.50
C VAL A 779 4.06 -40.33 0.71
N SER A 780 3.67 -40.85 1.86
CA SER A 780 4.43 -40.70 3.10
C SER A 780 5.44 -41.84 3.27
N VAL A 781 6.70 -41.49 3.59
CA VAL A 781 7.78 -42.44 3.85
C VAL A 781 8.53 -42.04 5.12
N SER A 782 8.68 -42.97 6.07
CA SER A 782 9.49 -42.73 7.27
C SER A 782 10.97 -42.49 6.92
N ALA A 783 11.50 -41.35 7.38
CA ALA A 783 12.88 -40.92 7.18
C ALA A 783 13.82 -41.26 8.37
N VAL A 784 13.37 -42.19 9.24
CA VAL A 784 14.16 -42.74 10.35
C VAL A 784 14.99 -43.94 9.87
N GLY A 785 16.30 -43.95 10.17
CA GLY A 785 17.23 -44.99 9.76
C GLY A 785 18.42 -44.47 8.95
N GLY A 786 19.17 -45.39 8.34
CA GLY A 786 20.29 -45.07 7.45
C GLY A 786 19.83 -44.54 6.08
N VAL A 787 20.71 -43.83 5.36
CA VAL A 787 20.40 -43.25 4.03
C VAL A 787 19.88 -44.32 3.06
N ASP A 788 20.52 -45.48 3.00
CA ASP A 788 20.15 -46.57 2.09
C ASP A 788 18.81 -47.24 2.47
N GLU A 789 18.52 -47.33 3.77
CA GLU A 789 17.24 -47.88 4.26
C GLU A 789 16.08 -46.97 3.92
N VAL A 790 16.24 -45.66 4.13
CA VAL A 790 15.25 -44.65 3.75
C VAL A 790 15.07 -44.64 2.24
N TYR A 791 16.16 -44.74 1.47
CA TYR A 791 16.09 -44.79 0.01
C TYR A 791 15.34 -46.02 -0.50
N ALA A 792 15.57 -47.20 0.10
CA ALA A 792 14.85 -48.41 -0.25
C ALA A 792 13.34 -48.28 -0.07
N ARG A 793 12.89 -47.58 0.99
CA ARG A 793 11.46 -47.28 1.20
C ARG A 793 10.91 -46.29 0.16
N ILE A 794 11.67 -45.25 -0.17
CA ILE A 794 11.30 -44.28 -1.21
C ILE A 794 11.12 -45.00 -2.55
N ARG A 795 12.05 -45.88 -2.93
CA ARG A 795 11.94 -46.66 -4.18
C ARG A 795 10.65 -47.49 -4.23
N GLY A 796 10.35 -48.24 -3.16
CA GLY A 796 9.11 -49.02 -3.09
C GLY A 796 7.86 -48.14 -3.18
N ALA A 797 7.89 -46.94 -2.61
CA ALA A 797 6.78 -46.00 -2.67
C ALA A 797 6.59 -45.37 -4.07
N LEU A 798 7.69 -45.05 -4.77
CA LEU A 798 7.67 -44.53 -6.15
C LEU A 798 7.20 -45.60 -7.14
N GLU A 799 7.69 -46.83 -7.00
CA GLU A 799 7.24 -47.98 -7.82
C GLU A 799 5.75 -48.25 -7.62
N GLY A 800 5.26 -48.15 -6.38
CA GLY A 800 3.83 -48.27 -6.05
C GLY A 800 2.94 -47.20 -6.70
N ARG A 801 3.49 -46.04 -7.07
CA ARG A 801 2.81 -44.97 -7.84
C ARG A 801 3.09 -45.04 -9.34
N GLY A 802 3.72 -46.10 -9.83
CA GLY A 802 4.03 -46.31 -11.25
C GLY A 802 5.23 -45.51 -11.76
N VAL A 803 6.07 -44.97 -10.88
CA VAL A 803 7.32 -44.29 -11.23
C VAL A 803 8.45 -45.31 -11.23
N MET A 804 8.90 -45.69 -12.43
CA MET A 804 9.98 -46.68 -12.61
C MET A 804 11.35 -46.01 -12.73
N ALA A 805 12.38 -46.67 -12.20
CA ALA A 805 13.78 -46.31 -12.40
C ALA A 805 14.15 -46.39 -13.89
N VAL A 806 15.07 -45.51 -14.30
CA VAL A 806 15.44 -45.22 -15.69
C VAL A 806 16.65 -46.03 -16.15
#